data_AF-A4HCH4-F1
#
_entry.id   AF-A4HCH4-F1
#
_cell.length_a   1.000
_cell.length_b   1.000
_cell.length_c   1.000
_cell.angle_alpha   90.00
_cell.angle_beta   90.00
_cell.angle_gamma   90.00
#
_symmetry.space_group_name_H-M   'P 1'
#
loop_
_entity.id
_entity.type
_entity.pdbx_description
1 polymer ?
#
loop_
_entity_poly.entity_id
_entity_poly.type
_entity_poly.pdbx_seq_one_letter_code
_entity_poly.pdbx_strand_id
1 'polypeptide(L)'
;MTGLRDKVAEQAAEMAALRQALAEARRGSTAAGATLRDGGADVQALCGGVVEHMFAGCSSVALVDVDVDVGAASIVDQVDLTDEMDMCGDVDVIYEHQLRGSLVVRKLVDGCGCDGCGGDRMGILGEDFEDGGGSVREAEVLRSALTECKEKIAALQVEVRTAREAVEELRWYDERRDNCVEGKPLCQTHVECFLEGTEWSWVASLCEEELKWRLRVDCSRACHVNVDCVRLVGYVLGSLRAEFCVEHNTDVDGSELKDRVAEYPFPSAWALFRRLVGEQKASEPLLSEMHHRAAQKLFSEEALGRVVAQLEEAYARQAFTSERSEQKSELLRAAASALAKEVVSSRWECTDRLERLEELAVLLLEARESERELRDRLFAAEESIHELHRRHDDDRDGLVSAEAEKRRSLDACVARVASQDETIRVQAEQIVGLQELVQALSSALSEKNADLISAHAQAVALSREVDEKAAAYTDTLEKLEKCVETLELSRTNELVLSQTLYEAEHQCTQLRGTIEIDAASHQAELVSATAERDRLKEGMEVLRELLPLLLAAAEAHRQEDSGDAGAGVDEGTITSALDASFSLEGYVAAQELREVLLCHLSCVEQLRRDKEVLADELVEAEKARGDYAGSLEEALQSLMEERELRMRTYESQLQFSEQMMRELAMMRNAEEDEMVDEKADMEVNSSYELPSIRSSSPAA
;
A
#
# COMPACT_ATOMS: atom_id res chain seq x y z
N MET A 1 -9.19 -60.23 -21.99
CA MET A 1 -9.33 -59.03 -22.84
C MET A 1 -10.15 -59.27 -24.11
N THR A 2 -10.05 -60.42 -24.79
CA THR A 2 -10.87 -60.73 -25.99
C THR A 2 -12.37 -60.78 -25.68
N GLY A 3 -12.82 -61.67 -24.79
CA GLY A 3 -14.26 -61.86 -24.47
C GLY A 3 -14.99 -60.67 -23.81
N LEU A 4 -14.32 -59.54 -23.56
CA LEU A 4 -14.97 -58.27 -23.21
C LEU A 4 -15.24 -57.41 -24.45
N ARG A 5 -14.39 -57.48 -25.48
CA ARG A 5 -14.65 -56.82 -26.76
C ARG A 5 -15.81 -57.47 -27.49
N ASP A 6 -15.92 -58.79 -27.44
CA ASP A 6 -17.00 -59.53 -28.08
C ASP A 6 -18.36 -59.16 -27.49
N LYS A 7 -18.46 -59.07 -26.15
CA LYS A 7 -19.68 -58.59 -25.45
C LYS A 7 -20.05 -57.14 -25.76
N VAL A 8 -19.06 -56.26 -25.89
CA VAL A 8 -19.31 -54.85 -26.26
C VAL A 8 -19.74 -54.73 -27.73
N ALA A 9 -19.22 -55.59 -28.62
CA ALA A 9 -19.67 -55.66 -30.01
C ALA A 9 -21.11 -56.21 -30.13
N GLU A 10 -21.46 -57.22 -29.33
CA GLU A 10 -22.80 -57.79 -29.23
C GLU A 10 -23.82 -56.75 -28.74
N GLN A 11 -23.52 -56.06 -27.62
CA GLN A 11 -24.35 -54.95 -27.12
C GLN A 11 -24.46 -53.78 -28.11
N ALA A 12 -23.39 -53.48 -28.87
CA ALA A 12 -23.45 -52.46 -29.91
C ALA A 12 -24.36 -52.87 -31.08
N ALA A 13 -24.40 -54.15 -31.45
CA ALA A 13 -25.30 -54.68 -32.47
C ALA A 13 -26.78 -54.67 -32.01
N GLU A 14 -27.06 -55.07 -30.77
CA GLU A 14 -28.41 -54.97 -30.17
C GLU A 14 -28.90 -53.52 -30.12
N MET A 15 -28.03 -52.59 -29.70
CA MET A 15 -28.33 -51.14 -29.68
C MET A 15 -28.45 -50.52 -31.08
N ALA A 16 -27.95 -51.17 -32.14
CA ALA A 16 -28.21 -50.77 -33.52
C ALA A 16 -29.59 -51.28 -33.98
N ALA A 17 -29.92 -52.55 -33.69
CA ALA A 17 -31.23 -53.14 -34.00
C ALA A 17 -32.38 -52.40 -33.31
N LEU A 18 -32.23 -52.04 -32.02
CA LEU A 18 -33.24 -51.25 -31.29
C LEU A 18 -33.46 -49.86 -31.90
N ARG A 19 -32.41 -49.19 -32.37
CA ARG A 19 -32.53 -47.89 -33.07
C ARG A 19 -33.24 -48.02 -34.41
N GLN A 20 -33.01 -49.11 -35.14
CA GLN A 20 -33.69 -49.38 -36.40
C GLN A 20 -35.19 -49.67 -36.18
N ALA A 21 -35.53 -50.50 -35.18
CA ALA A 21 -36.93 -50.75 -34.80
C ALA A 21 -37.66 -49.47 -34.36
N LEU A 22 -37.00 -48.58 -33.60
CA LEU A 22 -37.54 -47.26 -33.24
C LEU A 22 -37.75 -46.33 -34.45
N ALA A 23 -36.87 -46.38 -35.45
CA ALA A 23 -37.03 -45.63 -36.69
C ALA A 23 -38.21 -46.14 -37.54
N GLU A 24 -38.43 -47.45 -37.57
CA GLU A 24 -39.56 -48.08 -38.26
C GLU A 24 -40.89 -47.80 -37.54
N ALA A 25 -40.93 -47.88 -36.20
CA ALA A 25 -42.09 -47.49 -35.40
C ALA A 25 -42.46 -46.00 -35.59
N ARG A 26 -41.46 -45.10 -35.66
CA ARG A 26 -41.70 -43.68 -35.95
C ARG A 26 -42.29 -43.44 -37.34
N ARG A 27 -41.83 -44.17 -38.38
CA ARG A 27 -42.43 -44.09 -39.73
C ARG A 27 -43.88 -44.60 -39.74
N GLY A 28 -44.18 -45.65 -38.97
CA GLY A 28 -45.56 -46.12 -38.80
C GLY A 28 -46.48 -45.07 -38.18
N SER A 29 -45.98 -44.35 -37.16
CA SER A 29 -46.76 -43.30 -36.48
C SER A 29 -47.07 -42.09 -37.36
N THR A 30 -46.16 -41.67 -38.26
CA THR A 30 -46.41 -40.53 -39.16
C THR A 30 -47.37 -40.86 -40.31
N ALA A 31 -47.53 -42.13 -40.69
CA ALA A 31 -48.49 -42.53 -41.72
C ALA A 31 -49.96 -42.45 -41.24
N ALA A 32 -50.21 -42.58 -39.92
CA ALA A 32 -51.56 -42.53 -39.35
C ALA A 32 -52.09 -41.10 -39.13
N GLY A 33 -51.22 -40.09 -39.04
CA GLY A 33 -51.62 -38.69 -38.78
C GLY A 33 -52.00 -37.88 -40.03
N ALA A 34 -51.81 -38.42 -41.23
CA ALA A 34 -51.85 -37.66 -42.49
C ALA A 34 -53.21 -37.72 -43.24
N THR A 35 -54.31 -38.11 -42.58
CA THR A 35 -55.62 -38.34 -43.23
C THR A 35 -56.79 -37.62 -42.54
N LEU A 36 -56.56 -36.45 -41.90
CA LEU A 36 -57.63 -35.70 -41.23
C LEU A 36 -57.37 -34.18 -41.12
N ARG A 37 -57.21 -33.50 -42.27
CA ARG A 37 -57.57 -32.07 -42.47
C ARG A 37 -57.33 -31.64 -43.93
N ASP A 38 -58.35 -31.81 -44.75
CA ASP A 38 -58.49 -31.10 -46.02
C ASP A 38 -59.94 -30.63 -46.13
N GLY A 39 -60.16 -29.34 -46.41
CA GLY A 39 -61.49 -28.74 -46.58
C GLY A 39 -61.72 -27.45 -45.78
N GLY A 40 -61.81 -26.31 -46.47
CA GLY A 40 -62.34 -25.07 -45.89
C GLY A 40 -61.67 -23.76 -46.34
N ALA A 41 -61.75 -23.47 -47.64
CA ALA A 41 -61.40 -22.25 -48.36
C ALA A 41 -61.45 -20.87 -47.64
N ASP A 42 -60.53 -20.01 -48.06
CA ASP A 42 -60.68 -18.58 -48.41
C ASP A 42 -61.80 -17.73 -47.78
N VAL A 43 -61.41 -16.64 -47.10
CA VAL A 43 -61.91 -15.28 -47.41
C VAL A 43 -60.78 -14.26 -47.27
N GLN A 44 -60.70 -13.35 -48.24
CA GLN A 44 -59.70 -12.30 -48.40
C GLN A 44 -60.10 -10.99 -47.69
N ALA A 45 -59.09 -10.19 -47.35
CA ALA A 45 -59.11 -8.86 -46.72
C ALA A 45 -60.32 -7.93 -46.99
N LEU A 46 -60.61 -7.05 -46.02
CA LEU A 46 -60.52 -5.59 -46.24
C LEU A 46 -60.54 -4.77 -44.94
N CYS A 47 -60.01 -3.54 -45.03
CA CYS A 47 -59.79 -2.61 -43.92
C CYS A 47 -61.04 -1.74 -43.61
N GLY A 48 -61.11 -1.21 -42.39
CA GLY A 48 -62.04 -0.12 -42.03
C GLY A 48 -62.04 0.15 -40.53
N GLY A 49 -61.37 1.22 -40.08
CA GLY A 49 -61.39 1.63 -38.68
C GLY A 49 -62.49 2.66 -38.38
N VAL A 50 -62.55 3.13 -37.13
CA VAL A 50 -62.35 4.55 -36.73
C VAL A 50 -62.43 4.66 -35.19
N VAL A 51 -61.34 5.17 -34.62
CA VAL A 51 -61.18 6.08 -33.47
C VAL A 51 -62.39 6.34 -32.55
N GLU A 52 -62.22 6.13 -31.23
CA GLU A 52 -62.41 7.21 -30.25
C GLU A 52 -61.65 7.01 -28.91
N HIS A 53 -61.50 8.13 -28.18
CA HIS A 53 -60.38 8.52 -27.33
C HIS A 53 -60.32 8.01 -25.86
N MET A 54 -59.07 7.91 -25.37
CA MET A 54 -58.52 8.40 -24.08
C MET A 54 -59.41 8.49 -22.82
N PHE A 55 -58.93 7.95 -21.68
CA PHE A 55 -58.16 8.73 -20.67
C PHE A 55 -57.53 7.84 -19.57
N ALA A 56 -56.52 8.39 -18.88
CA ALA A 56 -55.82 8.04 -17.61
C ALA A 56 -56.19 6.77 -16.79
N GLY A 57 -55.30 6.15 -15.98
CA GLY A 57 -53.93 6.51 -15.59
C GLY A 57 -53.66 6.26 -14.08
N CYS A 58 -52.41 5.91 -13.73
CA CYS A 58 -51.82 5.79 -12.37
C CYS A 58 -52.11 4.55 -11.49
N SER A 59 -51.13 3.63 -11.46
CA SER A 59 -50.16 3.41 -10.36
C SER A 59 -50.54 2.90 -8.94
N SER A 60 -49.75 1.90 -8.51
CA SER A 60 -49.11 1.68 -7.18
C SER A 60 -49.90 1.29 -5.90
N VAL A 61 -49.73 0.02 -5.49
CA VAL A 61 -48.89 -0.46 -4.34
C VAL A 61 -49.16 0.03 -2.89
N ALA A 62 -49.26 -0.96 -1.97
CA ALA A 62 -48.75 -1.04 -0.57
C ALA A 62 -49.73 -1.27 0.62
N LEU A 63 -49.71 -2.52 1.11
CA LEU A 63 -49.31 -2.97 2.48
C LEU A 63 -50.26 -2.90 3.72
N VAL A 64 -49.85 -3.75 4.69
CA VAL A 64 -50.19 -3.83 6.14
C VAL A 64 -51.45 -4.65 6.51
N ASP A 65 -51.47 -5.62 7.43
CA ASP A 65 -50.46 -6.59 7.99
C ASP A 65 -51.19 -7.62 8.91
N VAL A 66 -50.42 -8.52 9.56
CA VAL A 66 -50.65 -9.18 10.88
C VAL A 66 -51.09 -10.66 10.89
N ASP A 67 -50.07 -11.54 10.88
CA ASP A 67 -49.67 -12.55 11.89
C ASP A 67 -50.63 -13.62 12.48
N VAL A 68 -50.12 -14.86 12.64
CA VAL A 68 -49.63 -15.43 13.93
C VAL A 68 -49.03 -16.86 13.74
N ASP A 69 -48.12 -17.24 14.65
CA ASP A 69 -47.08 -18.28 14.51
C ASP A 69 -47.36 -19.76 14.81
N VAL A 70 -46.47 -20.56 14.20
CA VAL A 70 -45.72 -21.77 14.65
C VAL A 70 -45.81 -22.23 16.12
N GLY A 71 -45.93 -23.55 16.33
CA GLY A 71 -45.92 -24.24 17.64
C GLY A 71 -44.56 -24.65 18.23
N ALA A 72 -44.55 -25.53 19.26
CA ALA A 72 -43.39 -26.36 19.67
C ALA A 72 -43.68 -27.34 20.85
N ALA A 73 -42.78 -28.33 20.99
CA ALA A 73 -42.40 -29.12 22.19
C ALA A 73 -43.33 -30.25 22.72
N SER A 74 -42.85 -31.36 23.31
CA SER A 74 -41.52 -32.04 23.33
C SER A 74 -41.59 -33.36 24.16
N ILE A 75 -40.50 -34.15 24.21
CA ILE A 75 -40.19 -35.27 25.16
C ILE A 75 -40.85 -36.63 24.76
N VAL A 76 -40.14 -37.65 24.25
CA VAL A 76 -39.08 -38.53 24.85
C VAL A 76 -39.72 -39.43 25.95
N ASP A 77 -39.74 -40.77 25.88
CA ASP A 77 -38.64 -41.72 25.60
C ASP A 77 -39.14 -43.06 25.02
N GLN A 78 -38.24 -43.86 24.45
CA GLN A 78 -38.43 -45.31 24.25
C GLN A 78 -37.87 -46.07 25.46
N VAL A 79 -38.34 -47.30 25.70
CA VAL A 79 -37.50 -48.50 25.95
C VAL A 79 -38.41 -49.73 25.96
N ASP A 80 -38.04 -50.74 25.18
CA ASP A 80 -38.66 -52.07 25.16
C ASP A 80 -38.39 -52.85 26.45
N LEU A 81 -39.25 -53.81 26.78
CA LEU A 81 -38.79 -55.08 27.34
C LEU A 81 -39.73 -56.23 26.94
N THR A 82 -39.15 -57.38 26.66
CA THR A 82 -39.77 -58.50 25.97
C THR A 82 -40.20 -59.64 26.90
N ASP A 83 -41.08 -60.48 26.35
CA ASP A 83 -41.14 -61.94 26.51
C ASP A 83 -41.80 -62.64 27.72
N GLU A 84 -42.29 -63.84 27.34
CA GLU A 84 -42.60 -65.07 28.11
C GLU A 84 -43.94 -65.24 28.87
N MET A 85 -44.89 -65.81 28.11
CA MET A 85 -45.51 -67.15 28.30
C MET A 85 -46.42 -67.46 29.51
N ASP A 86 -47.63 -67.93 29.12
CA ASP A 86 -48.49 -68.98 29.71
C ASP A 86 -48.82 -69.00 31.22
N MET A 87 -50.12 -69.08 31.51
CA MET A 87 -50.77 -70.35 31.92
C MET A 87 -52.30 -70.19 31.98
N CYS A 88 -53.04 -71.26 31.64
CA CYS A 88 -54.51 -71.28 31.66
C CYS A 88 -55.12 -71.37 33.07
N GLY A 89 -56.37 -70.92 33.22
CA GLY A 89 -57.20 -71.18 34.40
C GLY A 89 -58.58 -70.53 34.34
N ASP A 90 -59.61 -71.30 33.95
CA ASP A 90 -61.02 -70.89 34.02
C ASP A 90 -61.50 -70.76 35.48
N VAL A 91 -62.48 -69.88 35.74
CA VAL A 91 -63.62 -70.04 36.68
C VAL A 91 -64.58 -68.86 36.49
N ASP A 92 -65.87 -69.15 36.27
CA ASP A 92 -66.97 -68.17 36.28
C ASP A 92 -67.26 -67.63 37.69
N VAL A 93 -67.76 -66.39 37.80
CA VAL A 93 -68.90 -66.02 38.68
C VAL A 93 -69.47 -64.64 38.30
N ILE A 94 -70.77 -64.49 38.58
CA ILE A 94 -71.71 -63.50 38.05
C ILE A 94 -71.98 -62.34 39.05
N TYR A 95 -72.04 -61.10 38.51
CA TYR A 95 -72.79 -59.90 38.96
C TYR A 95 -72.63 -59.35 40.40
N GLU A 96 -72.44 -58.02 40.50
CA GLU A 96 -73.52 -57.14 40.98
C GLU A 96 -73.40 -55.68 40.47
N HIS A 97 -74.55 -55.03 40.23
CA HIS A 97 -74.66 -53.66 39.71
C HIS A 97 -74.78 -52.62 40.83
N GLN A 98 -74.23 -51.43 40.65
CA GLN A 98 -74.91 -50.20 41.10
C GLN A 98 -74.65 -48.99 40.20
N LEU A 99 -75.64 -48.72 39.34
CA LEU A 99 -75.73 -47.49 38.55
C LEU A 99 -76.38 -46.38 39.38
N ARG A 100 -75.70 -45.24 39.54
CA ARG A 100 -76.38 -43.93 39.68
C ARG A 100 -76.42 -43.27 38.31
N GLY A 101 -77.56 -43.38 37.63
CA GLY A 101 -77.83 -42.61 36.42
C GLY A 101 -78.26 -41.19 36.74
N SER A 102 -77.84 -40.23 35.91
CA SER A 102 -78.52 -38.94 35.74
C SER A 102 -78.84 -38.76 34.26
N LEU A 103 -80.09 -38.46 33.96
CA LEU A 103 -80.70 -38.56 32.64
C LEU A 103 -80.85 -37.17 32.02
N VAL A 104 -80.58 -37.02 30.71
CA VAL A 104 -81.29 -36.02 29.87
C VAL A 104 -81.66 -36.63 28.52
N VAL A 105 -82.90 -37.11 28.48
CA VAL A 105 -83.89 -37.02 27.37
C VAL A 105 -83.37 -36.97 25.93
N ARG A 106 -83.55 -38.09 25.19
CA ARG A 106 -83.85 -38.07 23.75
C ARG A 106 -85.36 -38.16 23.55
N LYS A 107 -85.88 -37.43 22.55
CA LYS A 107 -87.16 -37.76 21.90
C LYS A 107 -86.89 -37.89 20.40
N LEU A 108 -86.90 -39.13 19.93
CA LEU A 108 -86.94 -39.52 18.52
C LEU A 108 -88.24 -40.30 18.34
N VAL A 109 -89.07 -39.88 17.40
CA VAL A 109 -90.22 -40.63 16.90
C VAL A 109 -90.32 -40.34 15.41
N ASP A 110 -90.00 -41.34 14.60
CA ASP A 110 -90.41 -41.41 13.19
C ASP A 110 -91.96 -41.35 13.14
N GLY A 111 -92.61 -40.68 12.20
CA GLY A 111 -92.35 -40.69 10.78
C GLY A 111 -93.50 -41.43 10.11
N CYS A 112 -94.32 -40.73 9.32
CA CYS A 112 -95.33 -41.35 8.46
C CYS A 112 -95.66 -40.41 7.31
N GLY A 113 -95.39 -40.83 6.07
CA GLY A 113 -95.82 -40.11 4.88
C GLY A 113 -97.25 -40.50 4.49
N CYS A 114 -98.02 -39.53 4.00
CA CYS A 114 -99.26 -39.73 3.26
C CYS A 114 -99.32 -38.66 2.15
N ASP A 115 -99.89 -39.02 1.00
CA ASP A 115 -99.91 -38.20 -0.21
C ASP A 115 -100.80 -36.94 -0.12
N GLY A 116 -100.53 -35.96 -1.00
CA GLY A 116 -101.61 -35.22 -1.65
C GLY A 116 -101.57 -33.68 -1.59
N CYS A 117 -101.47 -33.08 -2.78
CA CYS A 117 -102.10 -31.81 -3.17
C CYS A 117 -101.67 -30.48 -2.50
N GLY A 118 -100.65 -29.84 -3.10
CA GLY A 118 -100.70 -28.48 -3.70
C GLY A 118 -101.12 -27.24 -2.88
N GLY A 119 -100.32 -26.15 -3.00
CA GLY A 119 -100.80 -24.78 -2.73
C GLY A 119 -99.78 -23.81 -2.09
N ASP A 120 -99.16 -22.98 -2.92
CA ASP A 120 -98.97 -21.52 -2.75
C ASP A 120 -98.89 -20.82 -1.36
N ARG A 121 -97.80 -20.03 -1.21
CA ARG A 121 -97.67 -18.66 -0.62
C ARG A 121 -97.30 -18.41 0.86
N MET A 122 -96.18 -17.68 1.01
CA MET A 122 -95.88 -16.48 1.85
C MET A 122 -96.37 -16.34 3.32
N GLY A 123 -95.47 -15.88 4.21
CA GLY A 123 -95.79 -14.68 5.01
C GLY A 123 -95.26 -14.48 6.46
N ILE A 124 -93.97 -14.16 6.66
CA ILE A 124 -93.47 -12.85 7.19
C ILE A 124 -93.79 -12.36 8.66
N LEU A 125 -92.70 -12.08 9.43
CA LEU A 125 -92.52 -11.15 10.61
C LEU A 125 -93.30 -11.44 11.93
N GLY A 126 -93.01 -10.93 13.15
CA GLY A 126 -91.96 -10.04 13.72
C GLY A 126 -92.47 -9.36 15.04
N GLU A 127 -91.71 -8.75 15.99
CA GLU A 127 -90.29 -8.75 16.42
C GLU A 127 -90.12 -7.94 17.76
N ASP A 128 -88.98 -8.11 18.47
CA ASP A 128 -88.32 -7.23 19.50
C ASP A 128 -88.92 -6.77 20.89
N PHE A 129 -88.09 -6.91 21.95
CA PHE A 129 -87.86 -6.01 23.15
C PHE A 129 -89.01 -5.78 24.21
N GLU A 130 -88.85 -5.31 25.47
CA GLU A 130 -87.74 -4.85 26.37
C GLU A 130 -87.81 -5.42 27.84
N ASP A 131 -86.63 -5.63 28.45
CA ASP A 131 -86.07 -5.43 29.82
C ASP A 131 -86.89 -5.24 31.15
N GLY A 132 -86.24 -5.63 32.27
CA GLY A 132 -86.30 -4.89 33.56
C GLY A 132 -87.19 -5.38 34.71
N GLY A 133 -88.24 -6.18 34.45
CA GLY A 133 -89.31 -6.45 35.45
C GLY A 133 -89.53 -7.91 35.89
N GLY A 134 -88.75 -8.87 35.38
CA GLY A 134 -89.06 -10.31 35.44
C GLY A 134 -88.97 -10.96 36.82
N SER A 135 -87.84 -10.80 37.52
CA SER A 135 -87.39 -11.74 38.56
C SER A 135 -88.35 -11.99 39.73
N VAL A 136 -89.08 -10.98 40.21
CA VAL A 136 -90.03 -11.15 41.33
C VAL A 136 -91.32 -11.83 40.90
N ARG A 137 -91.81 -11.53 39.68
CA ARG A 137 -93.00 -12.19 39.11
C ARG A 137 -92.69 -13.63 38.69
N GLU A 138 -91.53 -13.84 38.08
CA GLU A 138 -91.01 -15.18 37.76
C GLU A 138 -90.89 -16.06 39.01
N ALA A 139 -90.33 -15.54 40.11
CA ALA A 139 -90.20 -16.31 41.35
C ALA A 139 -91.55 -16.74 41.95
N GLU A 140 -92.63 -15.97 41.73
CA GLU A 140 -93.97 -16.32 42.19
C GLU A 140 -94.69 -17.30 41.26
N VAL A 141 -94.58 -17.09 39.94
CA VAL A 141 -95.06 -18.02 38.92
C VAL A 141 -94.38 -19.39 39.08
N LEU A 142 -93.06 -19.43 39.33
CA LEU A 142 -92.31 -20.66 39.58
C LEU A 142 -92.74 -21.37 40.87
N ARG A 143 -93.10 -20.64 41.93
CA ARG A 143 -93.65 -21.26 43.16
C ARG A 143 -95.03 -21.89 42.90
N SER A 144 -95.91 -21.21 42.17
CA SER A 144 -97.23 -21.72 41.78
C SER A 144 -97.11 -22.96 40.88
N ALA A 145 -96.23 -22.91 39.88
CA ALA A 145 -95.95 -24.04 39.01
C ALA A 145 -95.32 -25.23 39.79
N LEU A 146 -94.48 -24.97 40.79
CA LEU A 146 -93.92 -26.03 41.64
C LEU A 146 -94.99 -26.72 42.50
N THR A 147 -95.96 -25.97 43.05
CA THR A 147 -97.08 -26.57 43.78
C THR A 147 -97.98 -27.38 42.85
N GLU A 148 -98.30 -26.85 41.67
CA GLU A 148 -99.10 -27.57 40.65
C GLU A 148 -98.40 -28.86 40.18
N CYS A 149 -97.08 -28.82 39.98
CA CYS A 149 -96.28 -30.02 39.66
C CYS A 149 -96.28 -31.04 40.81
N LYS A 150 -96.22 -30.60 42.08
CA LYS A 150 -96.29 -31.51 43.24
C LYS A 150 -97.65 -32.19 43.36
N GLU A 151 -98.74 -31.45 43.13
CA GLU A 151 -100.10 -31.99 43.12
C GLU A 151 -100.29 -32.99 41.97
N LYS A 152 -99.80 -32.67 40.77
CA LYS A 152 -99.78 -33.60 39.62
C LYS A 152 -98.97 -34.87 39.91
N ILE A 153 -97.80 -34.77 40.56
CA ILE A 153 -97.01 -35.94 40.97
C ILE A 153 -97.78 -36.79 41.99
N ALA A 154 -98.45 -36.18 42.97
CA ALA A 154 -99.26 -36.90 43.96
C ALA A 154 -100.47 -37.60 43.32
N ALA A 155 -101.15 -36.95 42.37
CA ALA A 155 -102.24 -37.54 41.60
C ALA A 155 -101.75 -38.75 40.76
N LEU A 156 -100.66 -38.59 40.00
CA LEU A 156 -100.05 -39.67 39.22
C LEU A 156 -99.58 -40.84 40.11
N GLN A 157 -99.10 -40.57 41.34
CA GLN A 157 -98.75 -41.62 42.29
C GLN A 157 -99.98 -42.40 42.81
N VAL A 158 -101.15 -41.77 42.89
CA VAL A 158 -102.41 -42.47 43.18
C VAL A 158 -102.86 -43.30 41.98
N GLU A 159 -102.87 -42.72 40.78
CA GLU A 159 -103.25 -43.43 39.54
C GLU A 159 -102.37 -44.64 39.26
N VAL A 160 -101.04 -44.53 39.45
CA VAL A 160 -100.10 -45.65 39.30
C VAL A 160 -100.36 -46.76 40.33
N ARG A 161 -100.83 -46.42 41.54
CA ARG A 161 -101.18 -47.43 42.55
C ARG A 161 -102.47 -48.16 42.17
N THR A 162 -103.52 -47.43 41.82
CA THR A 162 -104.80 -48.03 41.38
C THR A 162 -104.64 -48.84 40.09
N ALA A 163 -103.74 -48.42 39.18
CA ALA A 163 -103.40 -49.18 38.00
C ALA A 163 -102.61 -50.46 38.32
N ARG A 164 -101.76 -50.47 39.36
CA ARG A 164 -101.08 -51.69 39.84
C ARG A 164 -102.06 -52.65 40.49
N GLU A 165 -102.92 -52.16 41.36
CA GLU A 165 -103.99 -52.95 42.01
C GLU A 165 -104.89 -53.59 40.94
N ALA A 166 -105.34 -52.84 39.94
CA ALA A 166 -106.11 -53.37 38.80
C ALA A 166 -105.32 -54.36 37.94
N VAL A 167 -104.01 -54.18 37.76
CA VAL A 167 -103.14 -55.16 37.05
C VAL A 167 -102.95 -56.43 37.87
N GLU A 168 -102.89 -56.36 39.21
CA GLU A 168 -102.82 -57.52 40.09
C GLU A 168 -104.14 -58.31 40.10
N GLU A 169 -105.29 -57.62 40.15
CA GLU A 169 -106.62 -58.24 39.98
C GLU A 169 -106.77 -58.91 38.60
N LEU A 170 -106.38 -58.23 37.51
CA LEU A 170 -106.40 -58.82 36.17
C LEU A 170 -105.45 -60.02 36.04
N ARG A 171 -104.28 -60.00 36.72
CA ARG A 171 -103.34 -61.13 36.78
C ARG A 171 -103.83 -62.30 37.65
N TRP A 172 -104.80 -62.08 38.53
CA TRP A 172 -105.44 -63.18 39.25
C TRP A 172 -106.25 -64.05 38.30
N TYR A 173 -107.06 -63.42 37.42
CA TYR A 173 -107.99 -64.10 36.50
C TYR A 173 -107.44 -64.38 35.08
N ASP A 174 -106.21 -64.01 34.75
CA ASP A 174 -105.64 -64.24 33.40
C ASP A 174 -105.22 -65.71 33.19
N GLU A 175 -106.13 -66.50 32.62
CA GLU A 175 -105.93 -67.90 32.21
C GLU A 175 -104.76 -68.13 31.21
N ARG A 176 -104.14 -67.06 30.67
CA ARG A 176 -102.94 -67.16 29.82
C ARG A 176 -101.64 -67.23 30.61
N ARG A 177 -101.69 -66.97 31.91
CA ARG A 177 -100.55 -67.18 32.82
C ARG A 177 -100.18 -68.67 32.79
N ASP A 178 -98.88 -68.96 32.83
CA ASP A 178 -98.39 -70.31 33.05
C ASP A 178 -97.52 -70.29 34.32
N ASN A 179 -97.93 -71.08 35.30
CA ASN A 179 -97.25 -71.27 36.58
C ASN A 179 -96.33 -72.51 36.54
N CYS A 180 -96.14 -73.19 35.40
CA CYS A 180 -95.29 -74.37 35.21
C CYS A 180 -94.20 -74.15 34.12
N VAL A 181 -93.75 -72.91 33.92
CA VAL A 181 -92.77 -72.54 32.87
C VAL A 181 -91.41 -73.22 33.05
N GLU A 182 -90.92 -73.85 31.98
CA GLU A 182 -89.61 -74.51 31.92
C GLU A 182 -88.45 -73.57 32.31
N GLY A 183 -87.51 -74.09 33.11
CA GLY A 183 -86.31 -73.38 33.56
C GLY A 183 -86.42 -72.67 34.92
N LYS A 184 -87.61 -72.62 35.53
CA LYS A 184 -87.79 -72.20 36.92
C LYS A 184 -87.79 -73.40 37.88
N PRO A 185 -87.35 -73.23 39.15
CA PRO A 185 -87.44 -74.29 40.15
C PRO A 185 -88.92 -74.60 40.48
N LEU A 186 -89.26 -75.89 40.42
CA LEU A 186 -90.60 -76.43 40.65
C LEU A 186 -90.78 -76.93 42.10
N CYS A 187 -92.01 -76.86 42.59
CA CYS A 187 -92.48 -77.46 43.83
C CYS A 187 -93.86 -78.11 43.63
N GLN A 188 -94.30 -78.90 44.60
CA GLN A 188 -95.59 -79.62 44.56
C GLN A 188 -96.52 -79.10 45.66
N THR A 189 -97.74 -78.72 45.29
CA THR A 189 -98.81 -78.36 46.22
C THR A 189 -100.00 -79.30 46.05
N HIS A 190 -100.53 -79.78 47.17
CA HIS A 190 -101.78 -80.54 47.21
C HIS A 190 -102.98 -79.59 47.36
N VAL A 191 -103.96 -79.76 46.47
CA VAL A 191 -105.20 -78.98 46.39
C VAL A 191 -106.41 -79.93 46.33
N GLU A 192 -107.53 -79.53 46.94
CA GLU A 192 -108.78 -80.29 46.92
C GLU A 192 -109.89 -79.43 46.33
N CYS A 193 -110.79 -80.04 45.54
CA CYS A 193 -112.06 -79.41 45.17
C CYS A 193 -113.25 -80.30 45.56
N PHE A 194 -114.42 -79.68 45.68
CA PHE A 194 -115.67 -80.34 46.07
C PHE A 194 -116.78 -79.98 45.09
N LEU A 195 -117.33 -80.99 44.41
CA LEU A 195 -118.40 -80.83 43.43
C LEU A 195 -119.66 -81.54 43.93
N GLU A 196 -120.72 -80.77 44.15
CA GLU A 196 -122.01 -81.28 44.64
C GLU A 196 -122.67 -82.23 43.62
N GLY A 197 -123.48 -83.17 44.12
CA GLY A 197 -124.24 -84.11 43.31
C GLY A 197 -124.05 -85.58 43.71
N THR A 198 -125.12 -86.36 43.63
CA THR A 198 -125.10 -87.81 43.92
C THR A 198 -124.88 -88.67 42.67
N GLU A 199 -125.18 -88.15 41.48
CA GLU A 199 -125.13 -88.88 40.21
C GLU A 199 -123.70 -89.04 39.64
N TRP A 200 -122.68 -88.43 40.26
CA TRP A 200 -121.27 -88.59 39.88
C TRP A 200 -120.81 -90.06 39.91
N SER A 201 -121.41 -90.91 40.75
CA SER A 201 -121.13 -92.36 40.74
C SER A 201 -121.59 -93.04 39.45
N TRP A 202 -122.68 -92.56 38.84
CA TRP A 202 -123.17 -93.08 37.57
C TRP A 202 -122.32 -92.60 36.40
N VAL A 203 -121.94 -91.31 36.39
CA VAL A 203 -120.99 -90.74 35.41
C VAL A 203 -119.65 -91.49 35.43
N ALA A 204 -119.10 -91.74 36.63
CA ALA A 204 -117.88 -92.53 36.79
C ALA A 204 -118.04 -93.97 36.29
N SER A 205 -119.19 -94.62 36.50
CA SER A 205 -119.43 -96.00 36.05
C SER A 205 -119.48 -96.17 34.52
N LEU A 206 -119.74 -95.09 33.77
CA LEU A 206 -119.79 -95.09 32.31
C LEU A 206 -118.48 -94.62 31.68
N CYS A 207 -117.87 -93.56 32.23
CA CYS A 207 -116.76 -92.85 31.59
C CYS A 207 -115.71 -92.40 32.62
N GLU A 208 -115.20 -93.32 33.45
CA GLU A 208 -114.21 -93.04 34.51
C GLU A 208 -112.98 -92.26 34.01
N GLU A 209 -112.35 -92.71 32.92
CA GLU A 209 -111.16 -92.07 32.37
C GLU A 209 -111.46 -90.69 31.75
N GLU A 210 -112.64 -90.49 31.16
CA GLU A 210 -113.03 -89.16 30.67
C GLU A 210 -113.28 -88.22 31.86
N LEU A 211 -113.91 -88.68 32.94
CA LEU A 211 -114.11 -87.90 34.17
C LEU A 211 -112.77 -87.48 34.79
N LYS A 212 -111.82 -88.42 34.95
CA LYS A 212 -110.45 -88.13 35.41
C LYS A 212 -109.76 -87.08 34.54
N TRP A 213 -109.89 -87.20 33.22
CA TRP A 213 -109.33 -86.22 32.28
C TRP A 213 -109.98 -84.84 32.42
N ARG A 214 -111.33 -84.74 32.46
CA ARG A 214 -112.02 -83.45 32.63
C ARG A 214 -111.64 -82.77 33.95
N LEU A 215 -111.54 -83.53 35.04
CA LEU A 215 -111.09 -83.03 36.34
C LEU A 215 -109.66 -82.48 36.29
N ARG A 216 -108.72 -83.19 35.64
CA ARG A 216 -107.34 -82.70 35.46
C ARG A 216 -107.28 -81.43 34.61
N VAL A 217 -108.03 -81.35 33.51
CA VAL A 217 -108.09 -80.17 32.64
C VAL A 217 -108.66 -78.95 33.36
N ASP A 218 -109.74 -79.12 34.13
CA ASP A 218 -110.32 -78.01 34.90
C ASP A 218 -109.41 -77.58 36.06
N CYS A 219 -108.76 -78.52 36.76
CA CYS A 219 -107.78 -78.20 37.79
C CYS A 219 -106.53 -77.50 37.23
N SER A 220 -106.06 -77.88 36.04
CA SER A 220 -104.91 -77.21 35.40
C SER A 220 -105.26 -75.78 34.98
N ARG A 221 -106.49 -75.55 34.50
CA ARG A 221 -107.00 -74.20 34.23
C ARG A 221 -107.12 -73.38 35.50
N ALA A 222 -107.67 -73.92 36.58
CA ALA A 222 -107.76 -73.23 37.88
C ALA A 222 -106.37 -72.81 38.40
N CYS A 223 -105.38 -73.71 38.31
CA CYS A 223 -104.01 -73.47 38.77
C CYS A 223 -103.14 -72.68 37.78
N HIS A 224 -103.65 -72.41 36.57
CA HIS A 224 -102.91 -71.84 35.44
C HIS A 224 -101.60 -72.61 35.14
N VAL A 225 -101.70 -73.94 34.98
CA VAL A 225 -100.59 -74.83 34.60
C VAL A 225 -100.99 -75.75 33.45
N ASN A 226 -100.00 -76.36 32.79
CA ASN A 226 -100.24 -77.43 31.85
C ASN A 226 -100.91 -78.65 32.53
N VAL A 227 -101.77 -79.37 31.81
CA VAL A 227 -102.51 -80.56 32.29
C VAL A 227 -101.55 -81.66 32.76
N ASP A 228 -100.36 -81.74 32.17
CA ASP A 228 -99.32 -82.69 32.55
C ASP A 228 -98.67 -82.38 33.92
N CYS A 229 -98.68 -81.11 34.35
CA CYS A 229 -98.25 -80.71 35.70
C CYS A 229 -99.30 -81.04 36.78
N VAL A 230 -100.49 -81.52 36.42
CA VAL A 230 -101.57 -81.89 37.37
C VAL A 230 -101.76 -83.40 37.43
N ARG A 231 -101.56 -83.99 38.62
CA ARG A 231 -101.84 -85.40 38.91
C ARG A 231 -103.04 -85.51 39.85
N LEU A 232 -104.11 -86.15 39.40
CA LEU A 232 -105.26 -86.51 40.25
C LEU A 232 -104.82 -87.66 41.17
N VAL A 233 -104.81 -87.40 42.48
CA VAL A 233 -104.37 -88.34 43.53
C VAL A 233 -105.48 -89.34 43.86
N GLY A 234 -106.72 -88.85 43.90
CA GLY A 234 -107.91 -89.67 44.12
C GLY A 234 -109.19 -88.84 44.12
N TYR A 235 -110.34 -89.50 44.16
CA TYR A 235 -111.62 -88.85 44.42
C TYR A 235 -112.58 -89.77 45.19
N VAL A 236 -113.51 -89.17 45.93
CA VAL A 236 -114.52 -89.89 46.73
C VAL A 236 -115.91 -89.69 46.12
N LEU A 237 -116.66 -90.77 45.98
CA LEU A 237 -118.04 -90.76 45.46
C LEU A 237 -119.07 -90.61 46.59
N GLY A 238 -120.16 -89.89 46.31
CA GLY A 238 -121.23 -89.53 47.27
C GLY A 238 -121.43 -88.01 47.38
N SER A 239 -120.37 -87.27 47.12
CA SER A 239 -120.30 -85.87 46.69
C SER A 239 -118.86 -85.72 46.20
N LEU A 240 -118.64 -85.32 44.95
CA LEU A 240 -117.37 -85.57 44.27
C LEU A 240 -116.27 -84.66 44.82
N ARG A 241 -115.55 -85.15 45.84
CA ARG A 241 -114.32 -84.55 46.34
C ARG A 241 -113.16 -85.12 45.55
N ALA A 242 -112.38 -84.27 44.89
CA ALA A 242 -111.20 -84.66 44.14
C ALA A 242 -109.94 -84.02 44.73
N GLU A 243 -108.90 -84.83 44.92
CA GLU A 243 -107.59 -84.42 45.46
C GLU A 243 -106.57 -84.42 44.32
N PHE A 244 -105.83 -83.32 44.17
CA PHE A 244 -104.82 -83.16 43.12
C PHE A 244 -103.46 -82.81 43.75
N CYS A 245 -102.39 -83.28 43.10
CA CYS A 245 -101.03 -82.81 43.29
C CYS A 245 -100.66 -82.00 42.06
N VAL A 246 -100.30 -80.73 42.26
CA VAL A 246 -99.97 -79.77 41.20
C VAL A 246 -98.50 -79.42 41.30
N GLU A 247 -97.75 -79.66 40.23
CA GLU A 247 -96.38 -79.18 40.03
C GLU A 247 -96.44 -77.74 39.49
N HIS A 248 -95.77 -76.80 40.17
CA HIS A 248 -95.74 -75.38 39.82
C HIS A 248 -94.43 -74.72 40.26
N ASN A 249 -94.14 -73.56 39.70
CA ASN A 249 -92.97 -72.76 40.02
C ASN A 249 -93.03 -72.23 41.46
N THR A 250 -91.87 -72.16 42.13
CA THR A 250 -91.74 -71.71 43.53
C THR A 250 -92.01 -70.21 43.75
N ASP A 251 -92.27 -69.43 42.70
CA ASP A 251 -92.68 -68.02 42.79
C ASP A 251 -94.20 -67.84 42.99
N VAL A 252 -94.96 -68.93 42.98
CA VAL A 252 -96.40 -68.97 43.30
C VAL A 252 -96.60 -69.62 44.67
N ASP A 253 -97.36 -68.97 45.55
CA ASP A 253 -97.63 -69.52 46.88
C ASP A 253 -98.68 -70.65 46.82
N GLY A 254 -98.49 -71.68 47.65
CA GLY A 254 -99.41 -72.82 47.72
C GLY A 254 -100.79 -72.46 48.27
N SER A 255 -100.94 -71.30 48.94
CA SER A 255 -102.24 -70.74 49.34
C SER A 255 -103.02 -70.25 48.11
N GLU A 256 -102.38 -69.47 47.22
CA GLU A 256 -102.99 -68.91 46.01
C GLU A 256 -103.62 -70.02 45.14
N LEU A 257 -102.94 -71.17 44.98
CA LEU A 257 -103.49 -72.29 44.22
C LEU A 257 -104.71 -72.96 44.87
N LYS A 258 -104.79 -72.99 46.20
CA LYS A 258 -105.95 -73.55 46.92
C LYS A 258 -107.17 -72.66 46.78
N ASP A 259 -106.98 -71.34 46.91
CA ASP A 259 -108.05 -70.36 46.76
C ASP A 259 -108.59 -70.36 45.32
N ARG A 260 -107.69 -70.36 44.32
CA ARG A 260 -108.06 -70.52 42.90
C ARG A 260 -108.86 -71.78 42.61
N VAL A 261 -108.45 -72.93 43.17
CA VAL A 261 -109.14 -74.22 42.98
C VAL A 261 -110.49 -74.25 43.69
N ALA A 262 -110.65 -73.54 44.81
CA ALA A 262 -111.92 -73.40 45.51
C ALA A 262 -112.91 -72.47 44.79
N GLU A 263 -112.41 -71.41 44.12
CA GLU A 263 -113.24 -70.46 43.35
C GLU A 263 -113.61 -70.96 41.94
N TYR A 264 -112.82 -71.87 41.35
CA TYR A 264 -112.99 -72.28 39.96
C TYR A 264 -114.24 -73.17 39.72
N PRO A 265 -115.04 -72.94 38.66
CA PRO A 265 -116.35 -73.60 38.50
C PRO A 265 -116.35 -74.98 37.82
N PHE A 266 -115.19 -75.59 37.53
CA PHE A 266 -115.05 -76.93 36.90
C PHE A 266 -115.99 -77.20 35.69
N PRO A 267 -115.99 -76.33 34.65
CA PRO A 267 -116.99 -76.36 33.58
C PRO A 267 -116.91 -77.61 32.68
N SER A 268 -115.72 -78.22 32.53
CA SER A 268 -115.53 -79.40 31.67
C SER A 268 -116.06 -80.68 32.33
N ALA A 269 -115.87 -80.82 33.66
CA ALA A 269 -116.46 -81.90 34.44
C ALA A 269 -118.00 -81.79 34.45
N TRP A 270 -118.54 -80.58 34.69
CA TRP A 270 -119.99 -80.34 34.64
C TRP A 270 -120.59 -80.51 33.24
N ALA A 271 -119.83 -80.26 32.16
CA ALA A 271 -120.28 -80.56 30.80
C ALA A 271 -120.44 -82.07 30.54
N LEU A 272 -119.49 -82.90 31.01
CA LEU A 272 -119.58 -84.35 30.92
C LEU A 272 -120.80 -84.89 31.70
N PHE A 273 -120.99 -84.39 32.93
CA PHE A 273 -122.14 -84.72 33.77
C PHE A 273 -123.47 -84.46 33.04
N ARG A 274 -123.67 -83.23 32.53
CA ARG A 274 -124.89 -82.84 31.80
C ARG A 274 -125.10 -83.66 30.54
N ARG A 275 -124.02 -83.97 29.81
CA ARG A 275 -124.09 -84.75 28.57
C ARG A 275 -124.62 -86.16 28.84
N LEU A 276 -123.98 -86.90 29.74
CA LEU A 276 -124.36 -88.29 30.00
C LEU A 276 -125.77 -88.39 30.62
N VAL A 277 -126.07 -87.57 31.64
CA VAL A 277 -127.40 -87.54 32.28
C VAL A 277 -128.51 -87.09 31.30
N GLY A 278 -128.14 -86.36 30.24
CA GLY A 278 -129.01 -86.06 29.10
C GLY A 278 -129.16 -87.22 28.09
N GLU A 279 -128.05 -87.86 27.70
CA GLU A 279 -127.98 -88.93 26.69
C GLU A 279 -128.66 -90.23 27.15
N GLN A 280 -128.80 -90.48 28.46
CA GLN A 280 -129.52 -91.63 29.02
C GLN A 280 -130.99 -91.76 28.55
N LYS A 281 -131.56 -90.73 27.90
CA LYS A 281 -132.96 -90.66 27.49
C LYS A 281 -133.23 -90.95 26.00
N ALA A 282 -132.24 -91.25 25.16
CA ALA A 282 -132.42 -91.20 23.69
C ALA A 282 -131.69 -92.24 22.79
N SER A 283 -131.95 -93.54 23.01
CA SER A 283 -132.07 -94.60 21.98
C SER A 283 -130.87 -95.00 21.07
N GLU A 284 -130.81 -96.28 20.70
CA GLU A 284 -129.55 -96.96 20.29
C GLU A 284 -129.29 -97.24 18.78
N PRO A 285 -130.26 -97.66 17.93
CA PRO A 285 -129.97 -98.60 16.83
C PRO A 285 -129.31 -98.03 15.55
N LEU A 286 -128.98 -96.74 15.48
CA LEU A 286 -128.48 -96.07 14.26
C LEU A 286 -126.99 -96.35 13.95
N LEU A 287 -126.28 -97.01 14.87
CA LEU A 287 -124.82 -97.17 14.86
C LEU A 287 -124.28 -98.04 13.70
N SER A 288 -124.93 -99.17 13.39
CA SER A 288 -124.32 -100.22 12.56
C SER A 288 -124.04 -99.82 11.11
N GLU A 289 -124.90 -99.00 10.49
CA GLU A 289 -124.74 -98.61 9.08
C GLU A 289 -123.80 -97.40 8.92
N MET A 290 -123.66 -96.57 9.97
CA MET A 290 -122.62 -95.56 10.06
C MET A 290 -121.21 -96.18 10.08
N HIS A 291 -121.01 -97.28 10.81
CA HIS A 291 -119.69 -97.91 10.94
C HIS A 291 -119.09 -98.39 9.60
N HIS A 292 -119.89 -98.94 8.68
CA HIS A 292 -119.37 -99.42 7.39
C HIS A 292 -118.94 -98.27 6.45
N ARG A 293 -119.75 -97.20 6.36
CA ARG A 293 -119.37 -95.99 5.61
C ARG A 293 -118.21 -95.23 6.24
N ALA A 294 -118.12 -95.22 7.59
CA ALA A 294 -116.99 -94.62 8.29
C ALA A 294 -115.68 -95.34 7.97
N ALA A 295 -115.65 -96.68 8.00
CA ALA A 295 -114.46 -97.45 7.65
C ALA A 295 -113.95 -97.15 6.23
N GLN A 296 -114.85 -97.07 5.24
CA GLN A 296 -114.48 -96.80 3.86
C GLN A 296 -113.95 -95.36 3.65
N LYS A 297 -114.50 -94.37 4.39
CA LYS A 297 -113.97 -93.01 4.43
C LYS A 297 -112.59 -92.96 5.08
N LEU A 298 -112.41 -93.60 6.24
CA LEU A 298 -111.14 -93.63 6.96
C LEU A 298 -109.99 -94.16 6.10
N PHE A 299 -110.20 -95.22 5.30
CA PHE A 299 -109.18 -95.69 4.36
C PHE A 299 -108.84 -94.66 3.26
N SER A 300 -109.82 -93.91 2.75
CA SER A 300 -109.56 -92.85 1.77
C SER A 300 -108.91 -91.60 2.38
N GLU A 301 -109.25 -91.27 3.62
CA GLU A 301 -108.67 -90.17 4.41
C GLU A 301 -107.23 -90.50 4.84
N GLU A 302 -106.94 -91.75 5.21
CA GLU A 302 -105.59 -92.24 5.50
C GLU A 302 -104.71 -92.29 4.23
N ALA A 303 -105.28 -92.65 3.08
CA ALA A 303 -104.60 -92.56 1.79
C ALA A 303 -104.29 -91.11 1.39
N LEU A 304 -105.24 -90.18 1.58
CA LEU A 304 -105.02 -88.74 1.39
C LEU A 304 -103.98 -88.20 2.36
N GLY A 305 -104.04 -88.56 3.65
CA GLY A 305 -103.07 -88.14 4.67
C GLY A 305 -101.65 -88.58 4.34
N ARG A 306 -101.46 -89.80 3.81
CA ARG A 306 -100.15 -90.25 3.29
C ARG A 306 -99.64 -89.40 2.12
N VAL A 307 -100.52 -89.03 1.19
CA VAL A 307 -100.13 -88.18 0.04
C VAL A 307 -99.83 -86.74 0.48
N VAL A 308 -100.61 -86.18 1.41
CA VAL A 308 -100.36 -84.85 2.00
C VAL A 308 -99.03 -84.83 2.72
N ALA A 309 -98.75 -85.80 3.60
CA ALA A 309 -97.47 -85.90 4.30
C ALA A 309 -96.27 -86.04 3.33
N GLN A 310 -96.41 -86.80 2.24
CA GLN A 310 -95.37 -86.91 1.20
C GLN A 310 -95.18 -85.60 0.42
N LEU A 311 -96.23 -84.83 0.18
CA LEU A 311 -96.14 -83.51 -0.44
C LEU A 311 -95.49 -82.49 0.51
N GLU A 312 -95.87 -82.48 1.79
CA GLU A 312 -95.24 -81.64 2.82
C GLU A 312 -93.75 -81.97 2.99
N GLU A 313 -93.39 -83.26 3.01
CA GLU A 313 -91.98 -83.69 3.04
C GLU A 313 -91.21 -83.27 1.76
N ALA A 314 -91.86 -83.32 0.59
CA ALA A 314 -91.28 -82.85 -0.66
C ALA A 314 -91.09 -81.31 -0.68
N TYR A 315 -92.08 -80.55 -0.20
CA TYR A 315 -91.98 -79.10 -0.06
C TYR A 315 -90.91 -78.70 0.97
N ALA A 316 -90.82 -79.38 2.11
CA ALA A 316 -89.79 -79.15 3.11
C ALA A 316 -88.37 -79.44 2.56
N ARG A 317 -88.21 -80.53 1.81
CA ARG A 317 -86.95 -80.82 1.07
C ARG A 317 -86.64 -79.74 0.04
N GLN A 318 -87.63 -79.29 -0.74
CA GLN A 318 -87.46 -78.25 -1.74
C GLN A 318 -87.05 -76.92 -1.09
N ALA A 319 -87.75 -76.49 -0.04
CA ALA A 319 -87.44 -75.30 0.74
C ALA A 319 -86.00 -75.36 1.30
N PHE A 320 -85.62 -76.46 1.96
CA PHE A 320 -84.26 -76.65 2.47
C PHE A 320 -83.19 -76.58 1.36
N THR A 321 -83.47 -77.11 0.17
CA THR A 321 -82.55 -76.96 -0.98
C THR A 321 -82.53 -75.54 -1.55
N SER A 322 -83.66 -74.81 -1.52
CA SER A 322 -83.74 -73.41 -1.94
C SER A 322 -82.93 -72.53 -0.99
N GLU A 323 -83.21 -72.58 0.31
CA GLU A 323 -82.51 -71.85 1.37
C GLU A 323 -81.00 -72.12 1.31
N ARG A 324 -80.59 -73.40 1.19
CA ARG A 324 -79.17 -73.75 1.07
C ARG A 324 -78.52 -73.22 -0.21
N SER A 325 -79.28 -73.11 -1.30
CA SER A 325 -78.81 -72.52 -2.56
C SER A 325 -78.73 -71.00 -2.49
N GLU A 326 -79.69 -70.37 -1.80
CA GLU A 326 -79.77 -68.93 -1.56
C GLU A 326 -78.63 -68.47 -0.65
N GLN A 327 -78.45 -69.11 0.51
CA GLN A 327 -77.30 -68.91 1.41
C GLN A 327 -75.96 -69.07 0.68
N LYS A 328 -75.82 -70.10 -0.17
CA LYS A 328 -74.62 -70.27 -1.01
C LYS A 328 -74.46 -69.13 -2.01
N SER A 329 -75.55 -68.65 -2.61
CA SER A 329 -75.54 -67.49 -3.52
C SER A 329 -75.16 -66.20 -2.80
N GLU A 330 -75.60 -66.02 -1.55
CA GLU A 330 -75.29 -64.87 -0.71
C GLU A 330 -73.84 -64.88 -0.26
N LEU A 331 -73.32 -66.02 0.19
CA LEU A 331 -71.89 -66.18 0.50
C LEU A 331 -71.01 -65.92 -0.73
N LEU A 332 -71.40 -66.41 -1.91
CA LEU A 332 -70.69 -66.11 -3.15
C LEU A 332 -70.78 -64.63 -3.55
N ARG A 333 -71.94 -63.98 -3.33
CA ARG A 333 -72.14 -62.54 -3.60
C ARG A 333 -71.35 -61.67 -2.61
N ALA A 334 -71.28 -62.07 -1.34
CA ALA A 334 -70.48 -61.42 -0.31
C ALA A 334 -68.98 -61.58 -0.59
N ALA A 335 -68.52 -62.78 -0.93
CA ALA A 335 -67.14 -63.04 -1.33
C ALA A 335 -66.75 -62.26 -2.61
N ALA A 336 -67.63 -62.22 -3.62
CA ALA A 336 -67.41 -61.42 -4.82
C ALA A 336 -67.36 -59.91 -4.51
N SER A 337 -68.20 -59.42 -3.58
CA SER A 337 -68.16 -58.02 -3.13
C SER A 337 -66.89 -57.69 -2.35
N ALA A 338 -66.42 -58.60 -1.47
CA ALA A 338 -65.17 -58.45 -0.75
C ALA A 338 -63.97 -58.41 -1.71
N LEU A 339 -63.87 -59.38 -2.63
CA LEU A 339 -62.83 -59.43 -3.65
C LEU A 339 -62.86 -58.19 -4.57
N ALA A 340 -64.06 -57.69 -4.94
CA ALA A 340 -64.18 -56.47 -5.73
C ALA A 340 -63.65 -55.24 -4.98
N LYS A 341 -63.90 -55.12 -3.66
CA LYS A 341 -63.34 -54.03 -2.83
C LYS A 341 -61.81 -54.12 -2.76
N GLU A 342 -61.27 -55.32 -2.59
CA GLU A 342 -59.83 -55.55 -2.51
C GLU A 342 -59.10 -55.29 -3.85
N VAL A 343 -59.68 -55.72 -4.97
CA VAL A 343 -59.21 -55.38 -6.33
C VAL A 343 -59.26 -53.86 -6.57
N VAL A 344 -60.29 -53.17 -6.08
CA VAL A 344 -60.36 -51.70 -6.17
C VAL A 344 -59.27 -51.06 -5.30
N SER A 345 -59.07 -51.49 -4.04
CA SER A 345 -58.01 -50.98 -3.17
C SER A 345 -56.62 -51.19 -3.77
N SER A 346 -56.33 -52.41 -4.25
CA SER A 346 -55.06 -52.73 -4.91
C SER A 346 -54.85 -51.90 -6.19
N ARG A 347 -55.92 -51.61 -6.94
CA ARG A 347 -55.84 -50.70 -8.10
C ARG A 347 -55.48 -49.27 -7.68
N TRP A 348 -56.07 -48.74 -6.61
CA TRP A 348 -55.73 -47.41 -6.07
C TRP A 348 -54.28 -47.34 -5.57
N GLU A 349 -53.80 -48.38 -4.88
CA GLU A 349 -52.38 -48.48 -4.48
C GLU A 349 -51.44 -48.53 -5.69
N CYS A 350 -51.82 -49.23 -6.75
CA CYS A 350 -51.05 -49.28 -7.98
C CYS A 350 -51.03 -47.94 -8.73
N THR A 351 -52.11 -47.15 -8.69
CA THR A 351 -52.11 -45.79 -9.28
C THR A 351 -51.29 -44.81 -8.44
N ASP A 352 -51.45 -44.79 -7.11
CA ASP A 352 -50.64 -43.93 -6.21
C ASP A 352 -49.14 -44.26 -6.30
N ARG A 353 -48.77 -45.55 -6.38
CA ARG A 353 -47.37 -45.95 -6.64
C ARG A 353 -46.87 -45.51 -8.01
N LEU A 354 -47.72 -45.46 -9.03
CA LEU A 354 -47.34 -45.04 -10.38
C LEU A 354 -47.19 -43.53 -10.47
N GLU A 355 -48.10 -42.76 -9.87
CA GLU A 355 -48.02 -41.30 -9.74
C GLU A 355 -46.72 -40.89 -9.01
N ARG A 356 -46.37 -41.54 -7.88
CA ARG A 356 -45.08 -41.30 -7.19
C ARG A 356 -43.85 -41.67 -8.04
N LEU A 357 -43.95 -42.68 -8.90
CA LEU A 357 -42.86 -43.04 -9.81
C LEU A 357 -42.72 -42.01 -10.96
N GLU A 358 -43.82 -41.41 -11.41
CA GLU A 358 -43.81 -40.31 -12.37
C GLU A 358 -43.24 -39.03 -11.74
N GLU A 359 -43.61 -38.69 -10.50
CA GLU A 359 -42.99 -37.59 -9.73
C GLU A 359 -41.47 -37.78 -9.58
N LEU A 360 -41.03 -38.97 -9.16
CA LEU A 360 -39.61 -39.29 -9.05
C LEU A 360 -38.88 -39.24 -10.42
N ALA A 361 -39.56 -39.61 -11.51
CA ALA A 361 -39.00 -39.49 -12.85
C ALA A 361 -38.84 -38.03 -13.30
N VAL A 362 -39.80 -37.15 -12.96
CA VAL A 362 -39.70 -35.70 -13.20
C VAL A 362 -38.54 -35.10 -12.41
N LEU A 363 -38.46 -35.37 -11.10
CA LEU A 363 -37.36 -34.88 -10.26
C LEU A 363 -35.98 -35.36 -10.75
N LEU A 364 -35.88 -36.58 -11.29
CA LEU A 364 -34.64 -37.09 -11.91
C LEU A 364 -34.31 -36.40 -13.25
N LEU A 365 -35.29 -35.89 -13.99
CA LEU A 365 -35.06 -35.09 -15.19
C LEU A 365 -34.61 -33.67 -14.83
N GLU A 366 -35.29 -33.02 -13.89
CA GLU A 366 -34.90 -31.70 -13.36
C GLU A 366 -33.48 -31.73 -12.77
N ALA A 367 -33.16 -32.76 -11.98
CA ALA A 367 -31.80 -32.95 -11.45
C ALA A 367 -30.76 -33.06 -12.58
N ARG A 368 -31.04 -33.82 -13.64
CA ARG A 368 -30.14 -33.95 -14.81
C ARG A 368 -30.03 -32.68 -15.63
N GLU A 369 -31.07 -31.86 -15.68
CA GLU A 369 -31.03 -30.56 -16.36
C GLU A 369 -30.21 -29.55 -15.57
N SER A 370 -30.41 -29.47 -14.25
CA SER A 370 -29.55 -28.67 -13.37
C SER A 370 -28.08 -29.10 -13.41
N GLU A 371 -27.80 -30.41 -13.53
CA GLU A 371 -26.43 -30.93 -13.69
C GLU A 371 -25.80 -30.44 -15.01
N ARG A 372 -26.56 -30.46 -16.12
CA ARG A 372 -26.08 -29.93 -17.41
C ARG A 372 -25.80 -28.43 -17.31
N GLU A 373 -26.71 -27.65 -16.76
CA GLU A 373 -26.49 -26.21 -16.59
C GLU A 373 -25.26 -25.89 -15.72
N LEU A 374 -25.00 -26.68 -14.68
CA LEU A 374 -23.82 -26.51 -13.84
C LEU A 374 -22.53 -26.89 -14.58
N ARG A 375 -22.56 -27.94 -15.42
CA ARG A 375 -21.45 -28.30 -16.31
C ARG A 375 -21.19 -27.22 -17.37
N ASP A 376 -22.23 -26.70 -18.00
CA ASP A 376 -22.12 -25.64 -19.01
C ASP A 376 -21.60 -24.33 -18.39
N ARG A 377 -22.07 -23.98 -17.19
CA ARG A 377 -21.53 -22.86 -16.39
C ARG A 377 -20.07 -23.09 -15.98
N LEU A 378 -19.68 -24.32 -15.63
CA LEU A 378 -18.29 -24.67 -15.33
C LEU A 378 -17.39 -24.52 -16.56
N PHE A 379 -17.80 -25.05 -17.72
CA PHE A 379 -17.04 -24.90 -18.97
C PHE A 379 -16.88 -23.43 -19.39
N ALA A 380 -17.94 -22.62 -19.28
CA ALA A 380 -17.85 -21.19 -19.56
C ALA A 380 -16.91 -20.45 -18.58
N ALA A 381 -16.92 -20.83 -17.30
CA ALA A 381 -15.99 -20.29 -16.31
C ALA A 381 -14.54 -20.72 -16.60
N GLU A 382 -14.29 -21.99 -16.92
CA GLU A 382 -12.98 -22.49 -17.34
C GLU A 382 -12.47 -21.77 -18.59
N GLU A 383 -13.30 -21.58 -19.62
CA GLU A 383 -12.94 -20.82 -20.82
C GLU A 383 -12.56 -19.38 -20.49
N SER A 384 -13.33 -18.71 -19.62
CA SER A 384 -13.01 -17.34 -19.16
C SER A 384 -11.67 -17.25 -18.42
N ILE A 385 -11.31 -18.27 -17.63
CA ILE A 385 -10.00 -18.37 -16.96
C ILE A 385 -8.88 -18.56 -17.99
N HIS A 386 -9.10 -19.38 -19.02
CA HIS A 386 -8.12 -19.56 -20.10
C HIS A 386 -7.96 -18.29 -20.97
N GLU A 387 -9.01 -17.48 -21.13
CA GLU A 387 -8.89 -16.16 -21.75
C GLU A 387 -8.12 -15.16 -20.87
N LEU A 388 -8.39 -15.15 -19.56
CA LEU A 388 -7.68 -14.29 -18.61
C LEU A 388 -6.19 -14.63 -18.54
N HIS A 389 -5.83 -15.92 -18.53
CA HIS A 389 -4.43 -16.34 -18.61
C HIS A 389 -3.77 -15.92 -19.94
N ARG A 390 -4.44 -16.08 -21.09
CA ARG A 390 -3.94 -15.59 -22.38
C ARG A 390 -3.67 -14.09 -22.34
N ARG A 391 -4.63 -13.28 -21.89
CA ARG A 391 -4.46 -11.82 -21.77
C ARG A 391 -3.33 -11.44 -20.81
N HIS A 392 -3.20 -12.13 -19.68
CA HIS A 392 -2.10 -11.91 -18.73
C HIS A 392 -0.73 -12.28 -19.32
N ASP A 393 -0.64 -13.37 -20.09
CA ASP A 393 0.58 -13.74 -20.80
C ASP A 393 0.93 -12.73 -21.90
N ASP A 394 -0.05 -12.28 -22.69
CA ASP A 394 0.11 -11.22 -23.70
C ASP A 394 0.57 -9.89 -23.05
N ASP A 395 -0.05 -9.48 -21.93
CA ASP A 395 0.32 -8.28 -21.17
C ASP A 395 1.73 -8.40 -20.57
N ARG A 396 2.09 -9.56 -20.01
CA ARG A 396 3.43 -9.83 -19.48
C ARG A 396 4.48 -9.74 -20.58
N ASP A 397 4.24 -10.40 -21.71
CA ASP A 397 5.19 -10.46 -22.81
C ASP A 397 5.32 -9.09 -23.51
N GLY A 398 4.24 -8.29 -23.51
CA GLY A 398 4.24 -6.88 -23.87
C GLY A 398 5.08 -6.01 -22.92
N LEU A 399 4.93 -6.19 -21.60
CA LEU A 399 5.75 -5.50 -20.59
C LEU A 399 7.23 -5.87 -20.69
N VAL A 400 7.56 -7.15 -20.86
CA VAL A 400 8.94 -7.64 -21.07
C VAL A 400 9.53 -7.04 -22.36
N SER A 401 8.74 -6.96 -23.43
CA SER A 401 9.16 -6.34 -24.69
C SER A 401 9.45 -4.84 -24.52
N ALA A 402 8.55 -4.12 -23.85
CA ALA A 402 8.73 -2.69 -23.56
C ALA A 402 9.91 -2.42 -22.60
N GLU A 403 10.17 -3.30 -21.65
CA GLU A 403 11.37 -3.22 -20.80
C GLU A 403 12.64 -3.48 -21.63
N ALA A 404 12.64 -4.48 -22.50
CA ALA A 404 13.76 -4.76 -23.40
C ALA A 404 14.03 -3.62 -24.39
N GLU A 405 13.00 -2.88 -24.82
CA GLU A 405 13.16 -1.64 -25.59
C GLU A 405 13.77 -0.50 -24.77
N LYS A 406 13.31 -0.31 -23.53
CA LYS A 406 13.89 0.68 -22.61
C LYS A 406 15.34 0.36 -22.24
N ARG A 407 15.68 -0.91 -22.04
CA ARG A 407 17.07 -1.34 -21.81
C ARG A 407 17.93 -1.06 -23.05
N ARG A 408 17.48 -1.45 -24.26
CA ARG A 408 18.17 -1.10 -25.52
C ARG A 408 18.36 0.40 -25.71
N SER A 409 17.38 1.23 -25.35
CA SER A 409 17.50 2.68 -25.46
C SER A 409 18.44 3.27 -24.40
N LEU A 410 18.46 2.72 -23.17
CA LEU A 410 19.41 3.05 -22.12
C LEU A 410 20.85 2.68 -22.55
N ASP A 411 21.07 1.47 -23.03
CA ASP A 411 22.37 0.99 -23.51
C ASP A 411 22.91 1.89 -24.63
N ALA A 412 22.03 2.31 -25.56
CA ALA A 412 22.38 3.28 -26.60
C ALA A 412 22.68 4.69 -26.04
N CYS A 413 22.07 5.10 -24.92
CA CYS A 413 22.44 6.34 -24.23
C CYS A 413 23.80 6.22 -23.54
N VAL A 414 24.04 5.11 -22.82
CA VAL A 414 25.30 4.82 -22.14
C VAL A 414 26.46 4.74 -23.14
N ALA A 415 26.26 4.09 -24.29
CA ALA A 415 27.26 4.05 -25.36
C ALA A 415 27.57 5.45 -25.93
N ARG A 416 26.57 6.34 -26.06
CA ARG A 416 26.83 7.73 -26.45
C ARG A 416 27.61 8.50 -25.39
N VAL A 417 27.23 8.39 -24.10
CA VAL A 417 27.95 9.04 -23.00
C VAL A 417 29.39 8.54 -22.93
N ALA A 418 29.63 7.23 -22.98
CA ALA A 418 30.98 6.67 -23.01
C ALA A 418 31.81 7.17 -24.21
N SER A 419 31.20 7.34 -25.38
CA SER A 419 31.88 7.95 -26.54
C SER A 419 32.19 9.43 -26.34
N GLN A 420 31.33 10.18 -25.62
CA GLN A 420 31.57 11.58 -25.28
C GLN A 420 32.67 11.71 -24.22
N ASP A 421 32.65 10.89 -23.16
CA ASP A 421 33.67 10.85 -22.12
C ASP A 421 35.06 10.57 -22.71
N GLU A 422 35.15 9.63 -23.67
CA GLU A 422 36.41 9.37 -24.37
C GLU A 422 36.87 10.56 -25.23
N THR A 423 35.96 11.26 -25.93
CA THR A 423 36.33 12.50 -26.64
C THR A 423 36.76 13.62 -25.70
N ILE A 424 36.13 13.75 -24.53
CA ILE A 424 36.50 14.72 -23.48
C ILE A 424 37.86 14.36 -22.88
N ARG A 425 38.14 13.07 -22.65
CA ARG A 425 39.44 12.59 -22.17
C ARG A 425 40.57 12.95 -23.14
N VAL A 426 40.38 12.66 -24.43
CA VAL A 426 41.34 13.02 -25.48
C VAL A 426 41.53 14.54 -25.59
N GLN A 427 40.46 15.33 -25.46
CA GLN A 427 40.57 16.80 -25.42
C GLN A 427 41.31 17.30 -24.17
N ALA A 428 41.07 16.71 -23.00
CA ALA A 428 41.79 17.06 -21.78
C ALA A 428 43.28 16.74 -21.87
N GLU A 429 43.65 15.58 -22.42
CA GLU A 429 45.04 15.20 -22.70
C GLU A 429 45.72 16.17 -23.68
N GLN A 430 45.01 16.62 -24.72
CA GLN A 430 45.50 17.66 -25.63
C GLN A 430 45.68 19.02 -24.94
N ILE A 431 44.76 19.41 -24.05
CA ILE A 431 44.87 20.66 -23.27
C ILE A 431 46.08 20.60 -22.33
N VAL A 432 46.32 19.48 -21.65
CA VAL A 432 47.51 19.29 -20.80
C VAL A 432 48.79 19.39 -21.63
N GLY A 433 48.88 18.69 -22.76
CA GLY A 433 50.05 18.79 -23.65
C GLY A 433 50.29 20.21 -24.21
N LEU A 434 49.22 20.97 -24.48
CA LEU A 434 49.33 22.39 -24.85
C LEU A 434 49.77 23.27 -23.68
N GLN A 435 49.31 23.00 -22.45
CA GLN A 435 49.74 23.71 -21.25
C GLN A 435 51.23 23.46 -20.94
N GLU A 436 51.69 22.22 -21.05
CA GLU A 436 53.12 21.87 -20.93
C GLU A 436 53.98 22.60 -21.98
N LEU A 437 53.52 22.64 -23.23
CA LEU A 437 54.19 23.36 -24.30
C LEU A 437 54.23 24.88 -24.06
N VAL A 438 53.12 25.48 -23.61
CA VAL A 438 53.07 26.91 -23.23
C VAL A 438 53.99 27.19 -22.05
N GLN A 439 54.05 26.31 -21.05
CA GLN A 439 54.96 26.45 -19.92
C GLN A 439 56.44 26.38 -20.37
N ALA A 440 56.78 25.42 -21.23
CA ALA A 440 58.13 25.28 -21.79
C ALA A 440 58.55 26.50 -22.64
N LEU A 441 57.65 27.00 -23.50
CA LEU A 441 57.89 28.23 -24.26
C LEU A 441 58.03 29.45 -23.34
N SER A 442 57.23 29.54 -22.28
CA SER A 442 57.31 30.64 -21.31
C SER A 442 58.61 30.61 -20.52
N SER A 443 59.09 29.43 -20.11
CA SER A 443 60.39 29.29 -19.45
C SER A 443 61.54 29.65 -20.40
N ALA A 444 61.52 29.17 -21.64
CA ALA A 444 62.53 29.51 -22.65
C ALA A 444 62.53 31.01 -22.99
N LEU A 445 61.36 31.65 -23.05
CA LEU A 445 61.25 33.09 -23.23
C LEU A 445 61.80 33.85 -22.01
N SER A 446 61.56 33.37 -20.80
CA SER A 446 62.12 33.98 -19.57
C SER A 446 63.65 33.86 -19.51
N GLU A 447 64.21 32.72 -19.92
CA GLU A 447 65.65 32.51 -20.05
C GLU A 447 66.25 33.47 -21.10
N LYS A 448 65.64 33.58 -22.28
CA LYS A 448 66.09 34.51 -23.33
C LYS A 448 65.94 35.97 -22.92
N ASN A 449 64.94 36.32 -22.11
CA ASN A 449 64.84 37.67 -21.54
C ASN A 449 65.95 37.93 -20.51
N ALA A 450 66.33 36.94 -19.69
CA ALA A 450 67.47 37.05 -18.79
C ALA A 450 68.80 37.18 -19.55
N ASP A 451 69.00 36.41 -20.62
CA ASP A 451 70.14 36.56 -21.55
C ASP A 451 70.20 37.97 -22.14
N LEU A 452 69.07 38.50 -22.61
CA LEU A 452 68.98 39.85 -23.19
C LEU A 452 69.25 40.94 -22.15
N ILE A 453 68.77 40.81 -20.92
CA ILE A 453 69.07 41.74 -19.82
C ILE A 453 70.57 41.70 -19.49
N SER A 454 71.17 40.51 -19.43
CA SER A 454 72.62 40.34 -19.22
C SER A 454 73.44 40.97 -20.35
N ALA A 455 73.09 40.69 -21.60
CA ALA A 455 73.74 41.28 -22.78
C ALA A 455 73.58 42.81 -22.84
N HIS A 456 72.42 43.33 -22.45
CA HIS A 456 72.18 44.77 -22.36
C HIS A 456 73.02 45.42 -21.24
N ALA A 457 73.11 44.79 -20.06
CA ALA A 457 73.97 45.25 -18.98
C ALA A 457 75.46 45.25 -19.40
N GLN A 458 75.91 44.23 -20.13
CA GLN A 458 77.26 44.19 -20.72
C GLN A 458 77.45 45.31 -21.76
N ALA A 459 76.48 45.57 -22.63
CA ALA A 459 76.55 46.65 -23.61
C ALA A 459 76.60 48.04 -22.94
N VAL A 460 75.84 48.26 -21.86
CA VAL A 460 75.89 49.49 -21.06
C VAL A 460 77.24 49.63 -20.35
N ALA A 461 77.79 48.55 -19.80
CA ALA A 461 79.12 48.56 -19.18
C ALA A 461 80.23 48.87 -20.20
N LEU A 462 80.18 48.29 -21.40
CA LEU A 462 81.10 48.58 -22.50
C LEU A 462 80.95 50.00 -23.03
N SER A 463 79.73 50.52 -23.15
CA SER A 463 79.49 51.93 -23.50
C SER A 463 80.13 52.85 -22.47
N ARG A 464 79.93 52.58 -21.18
CA ARG A 464 80.55 53.34 -20.10
C ARG A 464 82.08 53.26 -20.14
N GLU A 465 82.67 52.08 -20.42
CA GLU A 465 84.12 51.94 -20.57
C GLU A 465 84.66 52.73 -21.78
N VAL A 466 83.89 52.79 -22.88
CA VAL A 466 84.20 53.64 -24.04
C VAL A 466 84.11 55.13 -23.68
N ASP A 467 83.07 55.55 -22.95
CA ASP A 467 82.90 56.94 -22.51
C ASP A 467 84.01 57.36 -21.52
N GLU A 468 84.38 56.49 -20.57
CA GLU A 468 85.49 56.71 -19.64
C GLU A 468 86.84 56.80 -20.37
N LYS A 469 87.08 55.95 -21.38
CA LYS A 469 88.27 56.04 -22.23
C LYS A 469 88.26 57.27 -23.13
N ALA A 470 87.11 57.67 -23.67
CA ALA A 470 86.97 58.88 -24.46
C ALA A 470 87.27 60.12 -23.61
N ALA A 471 86.74 60.19 -22.38
CA ALA A 471 87.03 61.24 -21.41
C ALA A 471 88.53 61.28 -21.03
N ALA A 472 89.16 60.10 -20.85
CA ALA A 472 90.61 60.02 -20.63
C ALA A 472 91.40 60.51 -21.85
N TYR A 473 90.99 60.16 -23.07
CA TYR A 473 91.63 60.66 -24.28
C TYR A 473 91.46 62.18 -24.43
N THR A 474 90.29 62.76 -24.14
CA THR A 474 90.10 64.22 -24.17
C THR A 474 90.95 64.94 -23.12
N ASP A 475 91.08 64.40 -21.90
CA ASP A 475 91.98 64.96 -20.88
C ASP A 475 93.46 64.86 -21.31
N THR A 476 93.89 63.77 -21.97
CA THR A 476 95.24 63.71 -22.55
C THR A 476 95.43 64.68 -23.73
N LEU A 477 94.40 64.93 -24.53
CA LEU A 477 94.44 65.92 -25.61
C LEU A 477 94.54 67.34 -25.04
N GLU A 478 93.70 67.72 -24.07
CA GLU A 478 93.81 69.02 -23.40
C GLU A 478 95.20 69.23 -22.76
N LYS A 479 95.78 68.18 -22.16
CA LYS A 479 97.15 68.24 -21.61
C LYS A 479 98.19 68.44 -22.70
N LEU A 480 98.04 67.80 -23.85
CA LEU A 480 98.92 67.99 -25.01
C LEU A 480 98.73 69.37 -25.64
N GLU A 481 97.51 69.88 -25.76
CA GLU A 481 97.20 71.23 -26.23
C GLU A 481 97.85 72.28 -25.31
N LYS A 482 97.69 72.17 -23.99
CA LYS A 482 98.40 73.01 -23.00
C LYS A 482 99.93 72.91 -23.15
N CYS A 483 100.48 71.73 -23.42
CA CYS A 483 101.91 71.59 -23.72
C CYS A 483 102.31 72.30 -25.01
N VAL A 484 101.51 72.18 -26.09
CA VAL A 484 101.74 72.90 -27.35
C VAL A 484 101.67 74.41 -27.15
N GLU A 485 100.67 74.93 -26.43
CA GLU A 485 100.57 76.35 -26.06
C GLU A 485 101.84 76.83 -25.32
N THR A 486 102.35 76.05 -24.34
CA THR A 486 103.61 76.42 -23.66
C THR A 486 104.84 76.38 -24.58
N LEU A 487 104.85 75.47 -25.57
CA LEU A 487 105.92 75.41 -26.58
C LEU A 487 105.82 76.55 -27.60
N GLU A 488 104.61 76.98 -27.96
CA GLU A 488 104.39 78.15 -28.83
C GLU A 488 104.74 79.45 -28.10
N LEU A 489 104.44 79.57 -26.80
CA LEU A 489 104.93 80.65 -25.93
C LEU A 489 106.47 80.62 -25.83
N SER A 490 107.09 79.44 -25.66
CA SER A 490 108.55 79.32 -25.69
C SER A 490 109.16 79.73 -27.03
N ARG A 491 108.52 79.34 -28.15
CA ARG A 491 109.00 79.64 -29.52
C ARG A 491 108.82 81.11 -29.88
N THR A 492 107.74 81.74 -29.43
CA THR A 492 107.55 83.20 -29.61
C THR A 492 108.53 84.00 -28.75
N ASN A 493 108.83 83.55 -27.53
CA ASN A 493 109.91 84.12 -26.72
C ASN A 493 111.28 83.94 -27.40
N GLU A 494 111.58 82.77 -27.99
CA GLU A 494 112.80 82.53 -28.76
C GLU A 494 112.88 83.44 -29.99
N LEU A 495 111.76 83.65 -30.71
CA LEU A 495 111.69 84.57 -31.84
C LEU A 495 112.00 86.01 -31.41
N VAL A 496 111.39 86.50 -30.31
CA VAL A 496 111.67 87.84 -29.75
C VAL A 496 113.14 87.95 -29.34
N LEU A 497 113.69 86.95 -28.65
CA LEU A 497 115.11 86.91 -28.28
C LEU A 497 116.01 86.96 -29.51
N SER A 498 115.72 86.19 -30.57
CA SER A 498 116.47 86.24 -31.82
C SER A 498 116.40 87.59 -32.54
N GLN A 499 115.27 88.30 -32.48
CA GLN A 499 115.15 89.67 -32.98
C GLN A 499 116.01 90.63 -32.17
N THR A 500 115.97 90.57 -30.84
CA THR A 500 116.82 91.42 -29.98
C THR A 500 118.32 91.13 -30.16
N LEU A 501 118.69 89.87 -30.41
CA LEU A 501 120.06 89.50 -30.76
C LEU A 501 120.48 90.07 -32.13
N TYR A 502 119.62 89.98 -33.14
CA TYR A 502 119.90 90.57 -34.46
C TYR A 502 120.06 92.09 -34.40
N GLU A 503 119.24 92.78 -33.60
CA GLU A 503 119.37 94.22 -33.34
C GLU A 503 120.68 94.55 -32.61
N ALA A 504 121.05 93.77 -31.58
CA ALA A 504 122.30 93.94 -30.84
C ALA A 504 123.55 93.64 -31.70
N GLU A 505 123.51 92.61 -32.55
CA GLU A 505 124.56 92.32 -33.54
C GLU A 505 124.68 93.45 -34.55
N HIS A 506 123.55 94.00 -35.04
CA HIS A 506 123.58 95.13 -35.96
C HIS A 506 124.24 96.37 -35.30
N GLN A 507 123.86 96.70 -34.06
CA GLN A 507 124.51 97.76 -33.27
C GLN A 507 126.02 97.49 -33.09
N CYS A 508 126.42 96.24 -32.81
CA CYS A 508 127.83 95.87 -32.72
C CYS A 508 128.58 96.03 -34.06
N THR A 509 127.96 95.73 -35.20
CA THR A 509 128.59 95.96 -36.52
C THR A 509 128.73 97.44 -36.85
N GLN A 510 127.75 98.28 -36.49
CA GLN A 510 127.84 99.73 -36.64
C GLN A 510 128.99 100.31 -35.81
N LEU A 511 129.12 99.89 -34.53
CA LEU A 511 130.19 100.33 -33.63
C LEU A 511 131.58 99.85 -34.08
N ARG A 512 131.70 98.65 -34.67
CA ARG A 512 132.96 98.20 -35.29
C ARG A 512 133.33 99.06 -36.49
N GLY A 513 132.37 99.41 -37.34
CA GLY A 513 132.60 100.29 -38.49
C GLY A 513 133.12 101.68 -38.09
N THR A 514 132.60 102.28 -37.01
CA THR A 514 133.13 103.55 -36.50
C THR A 514 134.55 103.39 -35.96
N ILE A 515 134.84 102.33 -35.20
CA ILE A 515 136.18 102.08 -34.64
C ILE A 515 137.22 101.80 -35.75
N GLU A 516 136.84 101.13 -36.84
CA GLU A 516 137.74 100.91 -37.99
C GLU A 516 138.06 102.21 -38.75
N ILE A 517 137.10 103.14 -38.87
CA ILE A 517 137.32 104.48 -39.45
C ILE A 517 138.27 105.31 -38.56
N ASP A 518 138.06 105.31 -37.25
CA ASP A 518 138.90 106.02 -36.29
C ASP A 518 140.32 105.41 -36.20
N ALA A 519 140.45 104.08 -36.28
CA ALA A 519 141.74 103.42 -36.35
C ALA A 519 142.50 103.78 -37.65
N ALA A 520 141.80 103.85 -38.78
CA ALA A 520 142.40 104.24 -40.06
C ALA A 520 142.89 105.71 -40.07
N SER A 521 142.19 106.63 -39.40
CA SER A 521 142.61 108.02 -39.27
C SER A 521 143.89 108.15 -38.43
N HIS A 522 143.93 107.53 -37.25
CA HIS A 522 145.13 107.52 -36.40
C HIS A 522 146.33 106.83 -37.05
N GLN A 523 146.10 105.81 -37.89
CA GLN A 523 147.19 105.13 -38.60
C GLN A 523 147.78 106.00 -39.73
N ALA A 524 147.00 106.90 -40.34
CA ALA A 524 147.50 107.92 -41.26
C ALA A 524 148.33 109.01 -40.54
N GLU A 525 147.88 109.45 -39.37
CA GLU A 525 148.60 110.41 -38.52
C GLU A 525 149.96 109.87 -38.06
N LEU A 526 150.02 108.59 -37.66
CA LEU A 526 151.27 107.91 -37.28
C LEU A 526 152.28 107.82 -38.44
N VAL A 527 151.83 107.51 -39.66
CA VAL A 527 152.73 107.48 -40.83
C VAL A 527 153.30 108.87 -41.11
N SER A 528 152.49 109.92 -41.01
CA SER A 528 152.95 111.31 -41.15
C SER A 528 154.04 111.66 -40.13
N ALA A 529 153.82 111.36 -38.84
CA ALA A 529 154.78 111.67 -37.77
C ALA A 529 156.12 110.93 -37.90
N THR A 530 156.11 109.68 -38.41
CA THR A 530 157.36 108.92 -38.62
C THR A 530 158.25 109.49 -39.74
N ALA A 531 157.66 110.10 -40.77
CA ALA A 531 158.42 110.68 -41.88
C ALA A 531 159.20 111.96 -41.49
N GLU A 532 158.70 112.74 -40.52
CA GLU A 532 159.40 113.93 -40.03
C GLU A 532 160.57 113.57 -39.10
N ARG A 533 160.39 112.53 -38.27
CA ARG A 533 161.44 111.99 -37.38
C ARG A 533 162.70 111.59 -38.15
N ASP A 534 162.55 110.95 -39.31
CA ASP A 534 163.68 110.38 -40.03
C ASP A 534 164.46 111.45 -40.82
N ARG A 535 163.80 112.53 -41.28
CA ARG A 535 164.49 113.73 -41.82
C ARG A 535 165.37 114.43 -40.77
N LEU A 536 164.96 114.43 -39.50
CA LEU A 536 165.74 115.02 -38.40
C LEU A 536 166.94 114.16 -37.99
N LYS A 537 166.95 112.85 -38.29
CA LYS A 537 168.11 111.98 -38.05
C LYS A 537 169.23 112.22 -39.06
N GLU A 538 168.92 112.29 -40.34
CA GLU A 538 169.91 112.53 -41.40
C GLU A 538 170.68 113.86 -41.19
N GLY A 539 169.99 114.89 -40.67
CA GLY A 539 170.64 116.17 -40.33
C GLY A 539 171.63 116.12 -39.15
N MET A 540 171.48 115.16 -38.22
CA MET A 540 172.37 115.05 -37.05
C MET A 540 173.61 114.17 -37.28
N GLU A 541 173.63 113.32 -38.32
CA GLU A 541 174.79 112.49 -38.61
C GLU A 541 175.92 113.30 -39.28
N VAL A 542 175.58 114.28 -40.14
CA VAL A 542 176.54 115.20 -40.78
C VAL A 542 177.29 116.07 -39.76
N LEU A 543 176.65 116.46 -38.65
CA LEU A 543 177.28 117.23 -37.57
C LEU A 543 178.21 116.39 -36.68
N ARG A 544 178.20 115.06 -36.81
CA ARG A 544 178.93 114.15 -35.91
C ARG A 544 180.35 113.83 -36.36
N GLU A 545 180.65 113.95 -37.66
CA GLU A 545 181.98 113.62 -38.21
C GLU A 545 183.01 114.76 -38.12
N LEU A 546 182.57 116.03 -38.02
CA LEU A 546 183.48 117.19 -38.04
C LEU A 546 184.01 117.63 -36.67
N LEU A 547 183.45 117.15 -35.57
CA LEU A 547 183.78 117.61 -34.21
C LEU A 547 185.15 117.12 -33.65
N PRO A 548 185.66 115.92 -33.97
CA PRO A 548 186.93 115.43 -33.39
C PRO A 548 188.20 116.19 -33.82
N LEU A 549 188.15 116.97 -34.91
CA LEU A 549 189.32 117.68 -35.45
C LEU A 549 189.53 119.09 -34.86
N LEU A 550 188.57 119.64 -34.13
CA LEU A 550 188.64 121.00 -33.57
C LEU A 550 188.98 121.08 -32.08
N LEU A 551 189.13 119.94 -31.38
CA LEU A 551 189.27 119.87 -29.92
C LEU A 551 190.65 119.40 -29.41
N ALA A 552 191.66 119.33 -30.28
CA ALA A 552 193.00 118.83 -29.94
C ALA A 552 194.14 119.87 -30.04
N ALA A 553 193.84 121.18 -30.20
CA ALA A 553 194.84 122.21 -30.48
C ALA A 553 194.64 123.54 -29.74
N ALA A 554 194.18 123.50 -28.48
CA ALA A 554 194.11 124.69 -27.64
C ALA A 554 194.34 124.37 -26.14
N GLU A 555 195.58 124.03 -25.76
CA GLU A 555 196.29 124.76 -24.68
C GLU A 555 197.79 124.36 -24.54
N ALA A 556 198.66 125.37 -24.62
CA ALA A 556 200.01 125.46 -24.04
C ALA A 556 201.25 124.77 -24.68
N HIS A 557 201.64 125.14 -25.91
CA HIS A 557 203.05 125.24 -26.40
C HIS A 557 203.03 126.12 -27.69
N ARG A 558 203.93 127.07 -28.03
CA ARG A 558 205.42 127.13 -28.05
C ARG A 558 206.04 125.92 -28.74
N GLN A 559 206.74 125.99 -29.86
CA GLN A 559 207.31 127.13 -30.58
C GLN A 559 207.76 126.64 -31.98
N GLU A 560 208.07 127.59 -32.87
CA GLU A 560 208.76 127.41 -34.16
C GLU A 560 207.97 126.88 -35.37
N ASP A 561 207.89 127.79 -36.35
CA ASP A 561 208.13 127.62 -37.78
C ASP A 561 207.06 127.03 -38.73
N SER A 562 206.90 127.55 -39.96
CA SER A 562 207.31 128.85 -40.54
C SER A 562 206.75 129.01 -41.97
N GLY A 563 206.26 130.20 -42.35
CA GLY A 563 205.97 130.56 -43.76
C GLY A 563 204.81 129.78 -44.41
N ASP A 564 204.31 130.03 -45.62
CA ASP A 564 204.49 130.98 -46.74
C ASP A 564 203.62 130.32 -47.87
N ALA A 565 202.98 130.93 -48.88
CA ALA A 565 202.96 132.29 -49.41
C ALA A 565 201.64 132.58 -50.17
N GLY A 566 201.21 133.85 -50.19
CA GLY A 566 200.48 134.52 -51.30
C GLY A 566 199.06 134.05 -51.72
N ALA A 567 198.26 134.81 -52.47
CA ALA A 567 198.18 136.25 -52.82
C ALA A 567 196.80 136.42 -53.54
N GLY A 568 196.06 137.53 -53.63
CA GLY A 568 196.20 138.96 -53.30
C GLY A 568 194.82 139.63 -53.60
N VAL A 569 194.53 140.85 -53.12
CA VAL A 569 194.54 142.11 -53.95
C VAL A 569 193.34 142.18 -54.93
N ASP A 570 192.45 143.17 -54.98
CA ASP A 570 192.35 144.50 -54.32
C ASP A 570 190.87 145.00 -54.27
N GLU A 571 190.66 146.26 -53.85
CA GLU A 571 189.45 147.12 -54.00
C GLU A 571 188.30 147.02 -52.96
N GLY A 572 188.23 148.00 -52.03
CA GLY A 572 186.97 148.41 -51.39
C GLY A 572 186.95 148.62 -49.86
N THR A 573 186.64 149.86 -49.47
CA THR A 573 186.09 150.37 -48.19
C THR A 573 185.23 149.41 -47.31
N ILE A 574 185.27 149.54 -45.96
CA ILE A 574 184.20 149.35 -44.91
C ILE A 574 184.72 148.71 -43.58
N THR A 575 184.04 148.98 -42.45
CA THR A 575 184.10 148.34 -41.10
C THR A 575 182.70 148.47 -40.42
N SER A 576 182.25 147.75 -39.37
CA SER A 576 182.61 146.50 -38.66
C SER A 576 181.48 146.12 -37.66
N ALA A 577 181.26 144.85 -37.29
CA ALA A 577 180.09 144.38 -36.48
C ALA A 577 180.35 143.03 -35.71
N LEU A 578 179.44 142.57 -34.79
CA LEU A 578 179.39 141.22 -34.13
C LEU A 578 178.11 140.95 -33.23
N ASP A 579 177.71 139.67 -32.99
CA ASP A 579 176.32 139.18 -32.64
C ASP A 579 176.16 137.96 -31.65
N ALA A 580 174.93 137.64 -31.11
CA ALA A 580 174.30 136.28 -30.77
C ALA A 580 173.31 136.17 -29.52
N SER A 581 172.13 135.48 -29.57
CA SER A 581 171.21 135.07 -28.42
C SER A 581 169.97 134.14 -28.79
N PHE A 582 169.39 133.28 -27.87
CA PHE A 582 168.30 132.26 -28.13
C PHE A 582 167.14 132.11 -27.06
N SER A 583 166.10 131.22 -27.23
CA SER A 583 164.65 131.49 -26.93
C SER A 583 163.69 130.49 -26.18
N LEU A 584 162.63 131.07 -25.55
CA LEU A 584 161.17 130.74 -25.40
C LEU A 584 160.53 129.42 -24.86
N GLU A 585 161.03 128.19 -25.07
CA GLU A 585 160.15 126.98 -24.98
C GLU A 585 159.68 126.49 -23.57
N GLY A 586 160.20 127.04 -22.46
CA GLY A 586 160.02 126.44 -21.12
C GLY A 586 158.65 126.60 -20.43
N TYR A 587 157.70 127.39 -20.94
CA TYR A 587 156.50 127.79 -20.17
C TYR A 587 155.27 126.89 -20.35
N VAL A 588 155.15 126.17 -21.48
CA VAL A 588 153.91 125.45 -21.86
C VAL A 588 153.73 124.15 -21.07
N ALA A 589 154.80 123.39 -20.83
CA ALA A 589 154.76 122.06 -20.22
C ALA A 589 154.25 122.03 -18.76
N ALA A 590 154.13 123.18 -18.09
CA ALA A 590 153.67 123.26 -16.70
C ALA A 590 152.14 123.23 -16.54
N GLN A 591 151.36 123.49 -17.59
CA GLN A 591 149.92 123.76 -17.47
C GLN A 591 149.03 122.51 -17.65
N GLU A 592 149.45 121.55 -18.47
CA GLU A 592 148.65 120.35 -18.82
C GLU A 592 148.44 119.39 -17.63
N LEU A 593 149.37 119.36 -16.68
CA LEU A 593 149.36 118.41 -15.55
C LEU A 593 148.22 118.64 -14.53
N ARG A 594 147.54 119.79 -14.58
CA ARG A 594 146.50 120.17 -13.59
C ARG A 594 145.12 119.57 -13.89
N GLU A 595 144.76 119.37 -15.15
CA GLU A 595 143.37 119.07 -15.54
C GLU A 595 142.97 117.61 -15.27
N VAL A 596 143.91 116.67 -15.40
CA VAL A 596 143.68 115.22 -15.25
C VAL A 596 143.11 114.84 -13.87
N LEU A 597 143.52 115.55 -12.80
CA LEU A 597 143.16 115.20 -11.43
C LEU A 597 141.68 115.45 -11.07
N LEU A 598 140.98 116.34 -11.79
CA LEU A 598 139.59 116.69 -11.44
C LEU A 598 138.56 115.64 -11.89
N CYS A 599 138.83 114.88 -12.95
CA CYS A 599 137.86 113.91 -13.49
C CYS A 599 137.57 112.72 -12.55
N HIS A 600 138.53 112.30 -11.73
CA HIS A 600 138.42 111.05 -10.96
C HIS A 600 137.45 111.10 -9.77
N LEU A 601 137.13 112.29 -9.23
CA LEU A 601 136.27 112.41 -8.04
C LEU A 601 134.77 112.18 -8.34
N SER A 602 134.32 112.42 -9.57
CA SER A 602 132.89 112.39 -9.93
C SER A 602 132.26 110.99 -9.85
N CYS A 603 132.99 109.93 -10.22
CA CYS A 603 132.42 108.58 -10.37
C CYS A 603 131.98 107.93 -9.05
N VAL A 604 132.51 108.36 -7.89
CA VAL A 604 132.31 107.64 -6.62
C VAL A 604 130.92 107.88 -6.01
N GLU A 605 130.27 109.01 -6.26
CA GLU A 605 128.98 109.32 -5.63
C GLU A 605 127.78 108.55 -6.24
N GLN A 606 127.88 108.08 -7.47
CA GLN A 606 126.74 107.48 -8.17
C GLN A 606 126.32 106.13 -7.55
N LEU A 607 127.29 105.26 -7.26
CA LEU A 607 127.08 103.89 -6.76
C LEU A 607 126.37 103.79 -5.41
N ARG A 608 126.23 104.90 -4.67
CA ARG A 608 125.62 104.90 -3.34
C ARG A 608 124.08 104.86 -3.37
N ARG A 609 123.46 105.37 -4.44
CA ARG A 609 121.99 105.53 -4.53
C ARG A 609 121.27 104.23 -4.84
N ASP A 610 121.86 103.38 -5.69
CA ASP A 610 121.20 102.18 -6.22
C ASP A 610 120.92 101.10 -5.15
N LYS A 611 121.61 101.17 -3.99
CA LYS A 611 121.45 100.20 -2.89
C LYS A 611 120.11 100.31 -2.16
N GLU A 612 119.55 101.52 -2.03
CA GLU A 612 118.41 101.75 -1.12
C GLU A 612 117.09 101.21 -1.69
N VAL A 613 116.92 101.24 -3.02
CA VAL A 613 115.69 100.81 -3.72
C VAL A 613 115.37 99.32 -3.52
N LEU A 614 116.38 98.45 -3.50
CA LEU A 614 116.21 96.99 -3.41
C LEU A 614 115.71 96.49 -2.05
N ALA A 615 115.68 97.33 -1.02
CA ALA A 615 115.23 96.93 0.31
C ALA A 615 113.70 96.91 0.44
N ASP A 616 113.00 97.83 -0.23
CA ASP A 616 111.56 98.02 -0.06
C ASP A 616 110.74 96.91 -0.77
N GLU A 617 111.23 96.39 -1.90
CA GLU A 617 110.54 95.35 -2.71
C GLU A 617 110.34 94.03 -1.93
N LEU A 618 111.19 93.73 -0.95
CA LEU A 618 111.17 92.47 -0.21
C LEU A 618 110.03 92.42 0.83
N VAL A 619 109.61 93.56 1.37
CA VAL A 619 108.60 93.65 2.45
C VAL A 619 107.19 93.33 1.94
N GLU A 620 106.82 93.81 0.74
CA GLU A 620 105.49 93.54 0.17
C GLU A 620 105.30 92.06 -0.20
N ALA A 621 106.37 91.34 -0.54
CA ALA A 621 106.32 89.92 -0.86
C ALA A 621 105.96 89.03 0.34
N GLU A 622 106.38 89.39 1.56
CA GLU A 622 106.06 88.62 2.77
C GLU A 622 104.59 88.73 3.15
N LYS A 623 103.98 89.90 2.94
CA LYS A 623 102.58 90.18 3.27
C LYS A 623 101.61 89.34 2.45
N ALA A 624 101.81 89.26 1.13
CA ALA A 624 100.96 88.49 0.22
C ALA A 624 100.91 86.98 0.56
N ARG A 625 101.97 86.44 1.19
CA ARG A 625 102.02 85.04 1.64
C ARG A 625 101.14 84.78 2.87
N GLY A 626 100.93 85.77 3.73
CA GLY A 626 100.11 85.64 4.94
C GLY A 626 98.63 85.44 4.62
N ASP A 627 98.10 86.24 3.72
CA ASP A 627 96.67 86.23 3.37
C ASP A 627 96.22 84.89 2.77
N TYR A 628 97.07 84.25 1.96
CA TYR A 628 96.78 82.93 1.36
C TYR A 628 96.67 81.80 2.40
N ALA A 629 97.41 81.89 3.51
CA ALA A 629 97.36 80.87 4.56
C ALA A 629 96.02 80.89 5.32
N GLY A 630 95.48 82.08 5.61
CA GLY A 630 94.21 82.22 6.33
C GLY A 630 93.01 81.61 5.59
N SER A 631 92.91 81.84 4.28
CA SER A 631 91.82 81.28 3.46
C SER A 631 91.82 79.75 3.39
N LEU A 632 92.97 79.10 3.60
CA LEU A 632 93.08 77.64 3.61
C LEU A 632 92.53 77.03 4.92
N GLU A 633 92.75 77.70 6.05
CA GLU A 633 92.28 77.23 7.37
C GLU A 633 90.75 77.27 7.47
N GLU A 634 90.10 78.34 6.98
CA GLU A 634 88.63 78.45 6.95
C GLU A 634 87.97 77.33 6.11
N ALA A 635 88.56 76.99 4.95
CA ALA A 635 88.05 75.94 4.07
C ALA A 635 88.13 74.55 4.71
N LEU A 636 89.20 74.26 5.46
CA LEU A 636 89.36 72.99 6.19
C LEU A 636 88.32 72.85 7.31
N GLN A 637 88.00 73.94 8.02
CA GLN A 637 87.06 73.90 9.13
C GLN A 637 85.63 73.59 8.68
N SER A 638 85.16 74.20 7.58
CA SER A 638 83.85 73.93 6.97
C SER A 638 83.66 72.45 6.59
N LEU A 639 84.69 71.81 6.02
CA LEU A 639 84.65 70.38 5.66
C LEU A 639 84.54 69.45 6.88
N MET A 640 85.08 69.83 8.04
CA MET A 640 84.94 69.03 9.26
C MET A 640 83.51 69.09 9.81
N GLU A 641 82.88 70.26 9.80
CA GLU A 641 81.50 70.45 10.26
C GLU A 641 80.51 69.64 9.40
N GLU A 642 80.68 69.64 8.06
CA GLU A 642 79.84 68.83 7.17
C GLU A 642 80.00 67.32 7.46
N ARG A 643 81.22 66.86 7.72
CA ARG A 643 81.50 65.45 8.05
C ARG A 643 80.79 65.03 9.34
N GLU A 644 80.84 65.86 10.39
CA GLU A 644 80.14 65.55 11.65
C GLU A 644 78.62 65.49 11.46
N LEU A 645 78.05 66.39 10.65
CA LEU A 645 76.61 66.39 10.37
C LEU A 645 76.18 65.06 9.73
N ARG A 646 76.92 64.60 8.71
CA ARG A 646 76.66 63.31 8.04
C ARG A 646 76.77 62.12 9.01
N MET A 647 77.78 62.09 9.88
CA MET A 647 77.92 61.03 10.90
C MET A 647 76.68 60.93 11.81
N ARG A 648 76.20 62.07 12.34
CA ARG A 648 74.99 62.11 13.18
C ARG A 648 73.75 61.59 12.45
N THR A 649 73.62 61.86 11.14
CA THR A 649 72.49 61.30 10.36
C THR A 649 72.55 59.79 10.23
N TYR A 650 73.73 59.20 9.97
CA TYR A 650 73.89 57.74 9.90
C TYR A 650 73.64 57.06 11.26
N GLU A 651 74.10 57.65 12.37
CA GLU A 651 73.83 57.14 13.72
C GLU A 651 72.32 57.08 14.02
N SER A 652 71.57 58.13 13.63
CA SER A 652 70.10 58.14 13.81
C SER A 652 69.37 57.09 12.97
N GLN A 653 69.84 56.83 11.74
CA GLN A 653 69.30 55.77 10.87
C GLN A 653 69.60 54.38 11.41
N LEU A 654 70.81 54.18 11.95
CA LEU A 654 71.20 52.93 12.59
C LEU A 654 70.32 52.62 13.80
N GLN A 655 70.13 53.60 14.71
CA GLN A 655 69.26 53.45 15.89
C GLN A 655 67.81 53.08 15.51
N PHE A 656 67.25 53.71 14.47
CA PHE A 656 65.93 53.35 13.95
C PHE A 656 65.88 51.91 13.42
N SER A 657 66.90 51.49 12.65
CA SER A 657 66.98 50.12 12.12
C SER A 657 67.13 49.06 13.23
N GLU A 658 67.89 49.36 14.30
CA GLU A 658 68.00 48.49 15.46
C GLU A 658 66.66 48.37 16.21
N GLN A 659 65.89 49.46 16.31
CA GLN A 659 64.57 49.42 16.94
C GLN A 659 63.60 48.52 16.17
N MET A 660 63.53 48.69 14.84
CA MET A 660 62.78 47.80 13.95
C MET A 660 63.18 46.32 14.14
N MET A 661 64.47 46.02 14.24
CA MET A 661 64.95 44.65 14.46
C MET A 661 64.57 44.09 15.84
N ARG A 662 64.53 44.92 16.89
CA ARG A 662 64.03 44.52 18.22
C ARG A 662 62.53 44.24 18.19
N GLU A 663 61.74 45.05 17.49
CA GLU A 663 60.29 44.85 17.34
C GLU A 663 59.98 43.56 16.58
N LEU A 664 60.69 43.29 15.46
CA LEU A 664 60.58 42.02 14.73
C LEU A 664 60.98 40.80 15.58
N ALA A 665 62.00 40.92 16.43
CA ALA A 665 62.39 39.85 17.35
C ALA A 665 61.35 39.60 18.45
N MET A 666 60.69 40.65 18.98
CA MET A 666 59.59 40.50 19.94
C MET A 666 58.37 39.84 19.31
N MET A 667 57.99 40.24 18.09
CA MET A 667 56.89 39.60 17.33
C MET A 667 57.16 38.11 17.13
N ARG A 668 58.37 37.76 16.66
CA ARG A 668 58.76 36.37 16.43
C ARG A 668 58.74 35.52 17.70
N ASN A 669 59.21 36.06 18.82
CA ASN A 669 59.17 35.33 20.10
C ASN A 669 57.72 35.08 20.54
N ALA A 670 56.81 36.05 20.33
CA ALA A 670 55.39 35.87 20.64
C ALA A 670 54.73 34.80 19.74
N GLU A 671 55.05 34.76 18.44
CA GLU A 671 54.61 33.70 17.53
C GLU A 671 55.16 32.32 17.94
N GLU A 672 56.42 32.26 18.39
CA GLU A 672 57.05 31.02 18.89
C GLU A 672 56.43 30.56 20.23
N ASP A 673 56.03 31.48 21.12
CA ASP A 673 55.32 31.17 22.38
C ASP A 673 53.87 30.67 22.13
N GLU A 674 53.10 31.32 21.25
CA GLU A 674 51.73 30.86 20.88
C GLU A 674 51.75 29.43 20.28
N MET A 675 52.75 29.12 19.46
CA MET A 675 52.96 27.79 18.88
C MET A 675 53.34 26.71 19.92
N VAL A 676 53.91 27.09 21.08
CA VAL A 676 54.22 26.16 22.17
C VAL A 676 52.96 25.84 22.98
N ASP A 677 52.10 26.83 23.22
CA ASP A 677 50.82 26.63 23.93
C ASP A 677 49.85 25.75 23.13
N GLU A 678 49.67 25.97 21.82
CA GLU A 678 48.86 25.08 20.97
C GLU A 678 49.36 23.62 20.99
N LYS A 679 50.67 23.42 21.10
CA LYS A 679 51.27 22.09 21.17
C LYS A 679 51.05 21.43 22.54
N ALA A 680 51.10 22.19 23.62
CA ALA A 680 50.78 21.68 24.95
C ALA A 680 49.32 21.20 25.05
N ASP A 681 48.38 21.94 24.47
CA ASP A 681 46.96 21.58 24.45
C ASP A 681 46.68 20.30 23.62
N MET A 682 47.46 20.04 22.56
CA MET A 682 47.37 18.76 21.83
C MET A 682 47.93 17.57 22.62
N GLU A 683 48.99 17.74 23.41
CA GLU A 683 49.59 16.64 24.18
C GLU A 683 48.71 16.24 25.39
N VAL A 684 47.93 17.16 25.98
CA VAL A 684 46.99 16.87 27.09
C VAL A 684 45.80 16.00 26.66
N ASN A 685 45.33 16.09 25.41
CA ASN A 685 44.19 15.31 24.91
C ASN A 685 44.56 13.86 24.50
N SER A 686 45.84 13.49 24.49
CA SER A 686 46.30 12.17 24.02
C SER A 686 46.44 11.09 25.11
N SER A 687 45.98 11.34 26.35
CA SER A 687 46.24 10.46 27.50
C SER A 687 45.01 9.76 28.10
N TYR A 688 44.08 9.29 27.27
CA TYR A 688 42.93 8.46 27.67
C TYR A 688 42.82 7.16 26.83
N GLU A 689 43.65 6.15 27.15
CA GLU A 689 43.38 4.76 26.76
C GLU A 689 42.82 3.95 27.95
N LEU A 690 41.80 3.13 27.68
CA LEU A 690 41.08 2.32 28.66
C LEU A 690 41.69 0.90 28.78
N PRO A 691 41.69 0.28 29.98
CA PRO A 691 42.17 -1.10 30.14
C PRO A 691 41.25 -2.17 29.53
N SER A 692 41.87 -3.18 28.93
CA SER A 692 41.24 -4.36 28.31
C SER A 692 40.51 -5.29 29.30
N ILE A 693 39.45 -5.97 28.84
CA ILE A 693 38.71 -6.98 29.60
C ILE A 693 38.96 -8.40 29.06
N ARG A 694 39.67 -9.19 29.89
CA ARG A 694 39.62 -10.65 30.09
C ARG A 694 39.51 -11.59 28.88
N SER A 695 40.51 -12.48 28.77
CA SER A 695 40.29 -13.90 28.47
C SER A 695 40.62 -14.75 29.70
N SER A 696 39.89 -15.85 29.94
CA SER A 696 40.19 -16.79 31.03
C SER A 696 39.54 -18.15 30.79
N SER A 697 40.35 -19.20 30.61
CA SER A 697 40.01 -20.62 30.83
C SER A 697 41.25 -21.51 30.57
N PRO A 698 41.36 -22.72 31.16
CA PRO A 698 41.18 -23.05 32.57
C PRO A 698 42.40 -23.83 33.12
N ALA A 699 42.31 -24.30 34.37
CA ALA A 699 43.18 -25.35 34.90
C ALA A 699 42.33 -26.42 35.63
N ALA A 700 41.70 -27.31 34.85
CA ALA A 700 41.20 -28.63 35.21
C ALA A 700 40.80 -29.37 33.91
#